data_AF-A0A653DIR7-F1
#
_entry.id   AF-A0A653DIR7-F1
#
_cell.length_a   1.000
_cell.length_b   1.000
_cell.length_c   1.000
_cell.angle_alpha   90.00
_cell.angle_beta   90.00
_cell.angle_gamma   90.00
#
_symmetry.space_group_name_H-M   'P 1'
#
loop_
_entity.id
_entity.type
_entity.pdbx_description
1 polymer ?
#
loop_
_entity_poly.entity_id
_entity_poly.type
_entity_poly.pdbx_seq_one_letter_code
_entity_poly.pdbx_strand_id
1 'polypeptide(L)'
;MTLRTKQYNSFWLNEPQFIGSFESEKFVYFLFRETAVEHMNCGKTIYSRIARVCKNDYGGIHAIFKDNWTTFLKARLNCSTSGEYPFYFNEIQSMSYVATEHVLYATFTTAPNSIAGSAVCSFHLSAIDAAFNGPFKYQHDMNSAWVKHDNMHLGHYNCMSTLRNNHLLETSKYQLMDHAVQSTTLDPLYTSTLERLTHITVDLVETKKDLVHVLYVATTEGLVKKLSLPPLHGKHTKACTVEVWQVAPSIFNMKFLKETSSVYITTEEGLIQIPAAHCKRHSSRANCKNAMDPYCGWNEREESCSVAPFGDPHNRFWIQHVSSCPILNAPIDGGWSTWSDWSSCHHKTSPNSDSFDQCLCQTRQCNNPPPSNGGKPCSGPSITVSNCTVHGGWSDWSVWSACSATCGTAVKIRLRTCTNPAPAFGGRVCVGQDRLEAYCTEHPPCPAEAVDGGWSPWSPWSSCSTNCGEGYEIRQRKCNNPAPLNGGQYCRGNDVEYNVCRNDSCPEQRRLHTTEWIVMKNTSSKYLKKRFKITCRAPVKHAHQLKLSVRNETQYCYGQQCDSEDLVEYSDWGAWSRWSDCSVSCGGGIQTRTRHCIQHNYEGEALQTRECNVHDCGSYWGCWTEWTPCNATCGWGTRSRSRPCLGEGCEGDAVEVQTCQSESCEPILGGQLEQPSCVASSLSFFFIGAIVGLMPSLIYLSYYFFKKKKNTVPCSPHYITAEQNPYISVPTREKVTKKHSSPTAGFYPPNGTVKSLKRYADDYEISTLKRSNHEVRNGHSKQYENDKYLYD
;
A
#
# COMPACT_ATOMS: atom_id res chain seq x y z
N MET A 1 -24.63 -40.74 11.73
CA MET A 1 -24.53 -40.47 13.18
C MET A 1 -23.67 -39.24 13.40
N THR A 2 -23.84 -38.56 14.53
CA THR A 2 -23.12 -37.33 14.89
C THR A 2 -22.66 -37.45 16.35
N LEU A 3 -21.35 -37.53 16.58
CA LEU A 3 -20.79 -37.66 17.93
C LEU A 3 -20.43 -36.29 18.51
N ARG A 4 -20.68 -36.12 19.81
CA ARG A 4 -20.44 -34.86 20.55
C ARG A 4 -19.88 -35.11 21.94
N THR A 5 -19.29 -34.07 22.53
CA THR A 5 -18.94 -34.10 23.96
C THR A 5 -20.19 -34.10 24.85
N LYS A 6 -20.07 -34.66 26.06
CA LYS A 6 -21.17 -34.75 27.03
C LYS A 6 -21.63 -33.34 27.44
N GLN A 7 -22.93 -33.06 27.27
CA GLN A 7 -23.48 -31.73 27.57
C GLN A 7 -23.43 -31.45 29.08
N TYR A 8 -23.15 -30.19 29.43
CA TYR A 8 -23.06 -29.69 30.81
C TYR A 8 -22.07 -30.46 31.71
N ASN A 9 -20.99 -31.00 31.15
CA ASN A 9 -19.94 -31.69 31.91
C ASN A 9 -18.59 -30.96 31.80
N SER A 10 -18.17 -30.31 32.89
CA SER A 10 -16.93 -29.53 32.98
C SER A 10 -15.66 -30.39 32.91
N PHE A 11 -15.71 -31.65 33.34
CA PHE A 11 -14.57 -32.58 33.20
C PHE A 11 -14.23 -32.84 31.73
N TRP A 12 -15.23 -32.80 30.83
CA TRP A 12 -15.02 -32.87 29.39
C TRP A 12 -14.52 -31.52 28.85
N LEU A 13 -15.28 -30.44 29.05
CA LEU A 13 -14.95 -29.09 28.56
C LEU A 13 -15.50 -28.02 29.51
N ASN A 14 -14.66 -27.07 29.94
CA ASN A 14 -15.05 -26.03 30.90
C ASN A 14 -14.75 -24.61 30.37
N GLU A 15 -15.77 -23.92 29.82
CA GLU A 15 -15.62 -22.62 29.14
C GLU A 15 -14.52 -22.62 28.03
N PRO A 16 -14.49 -23.61 27.10
CA PRO A 16 -13.37 -23.76 26.17
C PRO A 16 -13.34 -22.67 25.09
N GLN A 17 -12.13 -22.19 24.78
CA GLN A 17 -11.84 -21.35 23.61
C GLN A 17 -10.93 -22.15 22.67
N PHE A 18 -11.49 -22.59 21.53
CA PHE A 18 -10.80 -23.40 20.54
C PHE A 18 -9.87 -22.57 19.65
N ILE A 19 -8.67 -23.09 19.41
CA ILE A 19 -7.61 -22.46 18.63
C ILE A 19 -7.44 -23.13 17.26
N GLY A 20 -7.53 -24.46 17.22
CA GLY A 20 -7.37 -25.21 15.99
C GLY A 20 -7.47 -26.71 16.20
N SER A 21 -7.37 -27.44 15.10
CA SER A 21 -7.28 -28.90 15.08
C SER A 21 -6.31 -29.35 13.99
N PHE A 22 -5.76 -30.55 14.17
CA PHE A 22 -5.00 -31.25 13.13
C PHE A 22 -5.30 -32.75 13.22
N GLU A 23 -4.92 -33.50 12.19
CA GLU A 23 -5.12 -34.95 12.16
C GLU A 23 -3.80 -35.72 12.08
N SER A 24 -3.84 -36.93 12.63
CA SER A 24 -2.86 -37.99 12.43
C SER A 24 -3.56 -39.18 11.74
N GLU A 25 -2.87 -40.28 11.47
CA GLU A 25 -3.46 -41.47 10.83
C GLU A 25 -4.72 -41.96 11.54
N LYS A 26 -4.67 -42.04 12.88
CA LYS A 26 -5.67 -42.73 13.73
C LYS A 26 -6.53 -41.77 14.54
N PHE A 27 -6.02 -40.58 14.85
CA PHE A 27 -6.63 -39.61 15.75
C PHE A 27 -6.88 -38.25 15.07
N VAL A 28 -7.90 -37.54 15.57
CA VAL A 28 -8.04 -36.08 15.37
C VAL A 28 -7.68 -35.40 16.69
N TYR A 29 -6.82 -34.38 16.61
CA TYR A 29 -6.35 -33.59 17.75
C TYR A 29 -7.02 -32.21 17.76
N PHE A 30 -7.46 -31.76 18.94
CA PHE A 30 -8.10 -30.45 19.16
C PHE A 30 -7.32 -29.64 20.18
N LEU A 31 -7.04 -28.38 19.86
CA LEU A 31 -6.29 -27.47 20.73
C LEU A 31 -7.20 -26.33 21.18
N PHE A 32 -7.20 -26.10 22.49
CA PHE A 32 -8.03 -25.10 23.14
C PHE A 32 -7.44 -24.69 24.49
N ARG A 33 -7.93 -23.58 25.04
CA ARG A 33 -7.74 -23.20 26.44
C ARG A 33 -9.07 -23.27 27.17
N GLU A 34 -9.07 -23.69 28.43
CA GLU A 34 -10.28 -23.86 29.25
C GLU A 34 -10.02 -23.48 30.71
N THR A 35 -11.07 -23.25 31.50
CA THR A 35 -10.96 -23.08 32.95
C THR A 35 -10.55 -24.41 33.61
N ALA A 36 -9.41 -24.43 34.31
CA ALA A 36 -8.77 -25.63 34.83
C ALA A 36 -9.50 -26.24 36.04
N VAL A 37 -10.30 -27.29 35.80
CA VAL A 37 -11.04 -28.02 36.84
C VAL A 37 -10.14 -28.59 37.94
N GLU A 38 -8.91 -28.97 37.61
CA GLU A 38 -7.94 -29.53 38.56
C GLU A 38 -7.30 -28.49 39.50
N HIS A 39 -7.62 -27.20 39.32
CA HIS A 39 -7.05 -26.10 40.10
C HIS A 39 -8.12 -25.22 40.78
N MET A 40 -9.41 -25.51 40.59
CA MET A 40 -10.51 -24.68 41.12
C MET A 40 -10.44 -24.48 42.65
N ASN A 41 -9.92 -25.45 43.39
CA ASN A 41 -9.73 -25.38 44.86
C ASN A 41 -8.61 -24.39 45.28
N CYS A 42 -7.76 -23.96 44.34
CA CYS A 42 -6.69 -22.98 44.53
C CYS A 42 -7.01 -21.62 43.87
N GLY A 43 -7.86 -21.61 42.83
CA GLY A 43 -8.37 -20.40 42.17
C GLY A 43 -8.82 -20.66 40.73
N LYS A 44 -9.52 -19.69 40.12
CA LYS A 44 -9.87 -19.76 38.69
C LYS A 44 -8.64 -19.43 37.84
N THR A 45 -8.00 -20.47 37.29
CA THR A 45 -6.95 -20.34 36.27
C THR A 45 -7.40 -20.97 34.96
N ILE A 46 -6.84 -20.50 33.84
CA ILE A 46 -7.04 -21.05 32.51
C ILE A 46 -5.84 -21.94 32.20
N TYR A 47 -6.05 -23.13 31.61
CA TYR A 47 -4.97 -23.98 31.09
C TYR A 47 -5.18 -24.32 29.61
N SER A 48 -4.06 -24.37 28.89
CA SER A 48 -3.96 -24.90 27.53
C SER A 48 -4.06 -26.42 27.50
N ARG A 49 -4.84 -26.93 26.55
CA ARG A 49 -5.12 -28.35 26.35
C ARG A 49 -4.82 -28.76 24.93
N ILE A 50 -4.41 -30.03 24.81
CA ILE A 50 -4.63 -30.83 23.62
C ILE A 50 -5.57 -31.98 23.98
N ALA A 51 -6.56 -32.25 23.14
CA ALA A 51 -7.44 -33.40 23.25
C ALA A 51 -7.35 -34.29 22.01
N ARG A 52 -7.63 -35.59 22.15
CA ARG A 52 -7.68 -36.55 21.05
C ARG A 52 -9.00 -37.32 21.01
N VAL A 53 -9.44 -37.69 19.81
CA VAL A 53 -10.50 -38.68 19.55
C VAL A 53 -10.06 -39.61 18.42
N CYS A 54 -10.53 -40.85 18.40
CA CYS A 54 -10.30 -41.79 17.31
C CYS A 54 -11.15 -41.46 16.09
N LYS A 55 -10.56 -41.57 14.89
CA LYS A 55 -11.28 -41.43 13.61
C LYS A 55 -12.32 -42.52 13.37
N ASN A 56 -12.19 -43.67 14.03
CA ASN A 56 -13.13 -44.80 13.99
C ASN A 56 -13.91 -44.96 15.31
N ASP A 57 -14.20 -43.86 16.01
CA ASP A 57 -15.16 -43.83 17.10
C ASP A 57 -16.58 -43.84 16.50
N TYR A 58 -17.44 -44.75 16.98
CA TYR A 58 -18.82 -44.92 16.51
C TYR A 58 -19.85 -44.54 17.59
N GLY A 59 -19.40 -44.08 18.75
CA GLY A 59 -20.23 -43.82 19.91
C GLY A 59 -20.44 -45.04 20.81
N GLY A 60 -21.15 -44.83 21.92
CA GLY A 60 -21.51 -45.89 22.86
C GLY A 60 -22.62 -46.82 22.36
N ILE A 61 -22.73 -48.00 22.97
CA ILE A 61 -23.72 -49.02 22.59
C ILE A 61 -25.05 -48.84 23.35
N HIS A 62 -26.14 -49.21 22.67
CA HIS A 62 -27.53 -49.04 23.12
C HIS A 62 -27.89 -47.58 23.45
N ALA A 63 -28.64 -47.33 24.53
CA ALA A 63 -29.06 -45.97 24.92
C ALA A 63 -27.98 -45.20 25.71
N ILE A 64 -26.80 -45.80 25.93
CA ILE A 64 -25.74 -45.25 26.78
C ILE A 64 -24.64 -44.67 25.88
N PHE A 65 -24.39 -43.36 25.98
CA PHE A 65 -23.39 -42.63 25.19
C PHE A 65 -23.50 -42.78 23.65
N LYS A 66 -24.67 -43.17 23.12
CA LYS A 66 -24.94 -43.38 21.69
C LYS A 66 -24.43 -42.26 20.77
N ASP A 67 -24.66 -41.01 21.16
CA ASP A 67 -24.27 -39.82 20.39
C ASP A 67 -23.02 -39.12 20.99
N ASN A 68 -22.23 -39.83 21.81
CA ASN A 68 -21.06 -39.28 22.49
C ASN A 68 -19.76 -40.02 22.12
N TRP A 69 -18.65 -39.27 22.04
CA TRP A 69 -17.31 -39.85 21.85
C TRP A 69 -16.98 -40.84 22.97
N THR A 70 -16.54 -42.05 22.63
CA THR A 70 -16.01 -43.04 23.59
C THR A 70 -14.52 -42.83 23.86
N THR A 71 -13.81 -42.22 22.91
CA THR A 71 -12.33 -42.12 22.88
C THR A 71 -11.77 -40.74 23.26
N PHE A 72 -12.61 -39.83 23.77
CA PHE A 72 -12.20 -38.47 24.14
C PHE A 72 -11.30 -38.44 25.39
N LEU A 73 -10.07 -37.95 25.21
CA LEU A 73 -9.12 -37.63 26.29
C LEU A 73 -8.52 -36.23 26.07
N LYS A 74 -8.13 -35.54 27.15
CA LYS A 74 -7.38 -34.27 27.12
C LYS A 74 -6.20 -34.26 28.10
N ALA A 75 -5.11 -33.61 27.70
CA ALA A 75 -3.91 -33.39 28.51
C ALA A 75 -3.56 -31.89 28.57
N ARG A 76 -2.89 -31.45 29.65
CA ARG A 76 -2.34 -30.08 29.74
C ARG A 76 -1.13 -29.96 28.82
N LEU A 77 -1.04 -28.88 28.04
CA LEU A 77 0.19 -28.49 27.34
C LEU A 77 1.10 -27.72 28.32
N ASN A 78 2.34 -28.14 28.50
CA ASN A 78 3.30 -27.42 29.33
C ASN A 78 4.18 -26.49 28.47
N CYS A 79 3.98 -25.18 28.59
CA CYS A 79 4.91 -24.18 28.07
C CYS A 79 5.37 -23.29 29.25
N SER A 80 6.62 -23.47 29.66
CA SER A 80 7.21 -22.80 30.83
C SER A 80 8.70 -22.57 30.65
N THR A 81 9.26 -21.54 31.28
CA THR A 81 10.72 -21.45 31.46
C THR A 81 11.17 -22.29 32.65
N SER A 82 12.38 -22.84 32.55
CA SER A 82 13.05 -23.56 33.60
C SER A 82 13.43 -22.65 34.78
N GLY A 83 13.63 -23.26 35.95
CA GLY A 83 13.96 -22.60 37.21
C GLY A 83 13.47 -23.39 38.42
N GLU A 84 13.84 -22.95 39.62
CA GLU A 84 13.35 -23.51 40.90
C GLU A 84 11.82 -23.39 41.02
N TYR A 85 11.27 -22.27 40.51
CA TYR A 85 9.84 -22.04 40.33
C TYR A 85 9.57 -21.76 38.83
N PRO A 86 9.14 -22.76 38.04
CA PRO A 86 8.88 -22.58 36.61
C PRO A 86 7.78 -21.55 36.34
N PHE A 87 8.04 -20.63 35.40
CA PHE A 87 7.06 -19.61 35.00
C PHE A 87 6.25 -20.11 33.79
N TYR A 88 4.94 -20.26 33.97
CA TYR A 88 4.05 -20.90 32.98
C TYR A 88 3.31 -19.89 32.09
N PHE A 89 3.38 -20.09 30.78
CA PHE A 89 2.57 -19.39 29.78
C PHE A 89 1.31 -20.24 29.52
N ASN A 90 0.27 -20.03 30.33
CA ASN A 90 -0.86 -20.96 30.41
C ASN A 90 -1.90 -20.84 29.28
N GLU A 91 -1.93 -19.75 28.52
CA GLU A 91 -2.98 -19.48 27.51
C GLU A 91 -2.45 -19.56 26.07
N ILE A 92 -2.69 -20.68 25.40
CA ILE A 92 -2.41 -20.87 23.96
C ILE A 92 -3.26 -19.91 23.11
N GLN A 93 -2.64 -19.25 22.13
CA GLN A 93 -3.30 -18.27 21.24
C GLN A 93 -3.40 -18.75 19.79
N SER A 94 -2.39 -19.46 19.27
CA SER A 94 -2.37 -20.00 17.92
C SER A 94 -1.49 -21.25 17.82
N MET A 95 -1.63 -22.01 16.73
CA MET A 95 -0.90 -23.25 16.49
C MET A 95 -0.59 -23.47 15.01
N SER A 96 0.51 -24.17 14.75
CA SER A 96 0.91 -24.64 13.42
C SER A 96 1.52 -26.04 13.54
N TYR A 97 0.97 -27.02 12.82
CA TYR A 97 1.44 -28.41 12.86
C TYR A 97 2.23 -28.76 11.60
N VAL A 98 3.49 -29.16 11.78
CA VAL A 98 4.40 -29.60 10.74
C VAL A 98 4.28 -31.12 10.60
N ALA A 99 3.49 -31.56 9.62
CA ALA A 99 3.16 -32.96 9.44
C ALA A 99 4.35 -33.85 9.07
N THR A 100 5.38 -33.30 8.42
CA THR A 100 6.59 -34.02 7.97
C THR A 100 7.54 -34.43 9.09
N GLU A 101 7.59 -33.67 10.18
CA GLU A 101 8.42 -33.94 11.37
C GLU A 101 7.58 -34.31 12.60
N HIS A 102 6.26 -34.33 12.47
CA HIS A 102 5.31 -34.54 13.57
C HIS A 102 5.48 -33.55 14.74
N VAL A 103 5.88 -32.31 14.44
CA VAL A 103 6.07 -31.23 15.44
C VAL A 103 4.91 -30.24 15.39
N LEU A 104 4.32 -29.97 16.55
CA LEU A 104 3.36 -28.91 16.78
C LEU A 104 4.07 -27.67 17.35
N TYR A 105 4.00 -26.53 16.66
CA TYR A 105 4.42 -25.23 17.19
C TYR A 105 3.20 -24.44 17.68
N ALA A 106 3.30 -23.76 18.81
CA ALA A 106 2.21 -22.95 19.36
C ALA A 106 2.69 -21.71 20.13
N THR A 107 1.91 -20.63 20.03
CA THR A 107 2.07 -19.39 20.80
C THR A 107 1.29 -19.46 22.11
N PHE A 108 1.88 -19.02 23.20
CA PHE A 108 1.28 -18.96 24.53
C PHE A 108 1.47 -17.59 25.15
N THR A 109 0.53 -17.18 26.00
CA THR A 109 0.60 -15.93 26.76
C THR A 109 0.38 -16.13 28.25
N THR A 110 0.81 -15.15 29.04
CA THR A 110 0.34 -14.92 30.41
C THR A 110 -1.13 -14.48 30.42
N ALA A 111 -1.80 -14.56 31.58
CA ALA A 111 -3.21 -14.15 31.70
C ALA A 111 -3.40 -12.63 31.41
N PRO A 112 -4.55 -12.18 30.89
CA PRO A 112 -4.79 -10.77 30.54
C PRO A 112 -4.49 -9.79 31.68
N ASN A 113 -4.90 -10.13 32.90
CA ASN A 113 -4.75 -9.29 34.10
C ASN A 113 -3.36 -9.41 34.78
N SER A 114 -2.39 -10.03 34.12
CA SER A 114 -1.02 -10.19 34.60
C SER A 114 -0.03 -9.49 33.68
N ILE A 115 1.23 -9.35 34.11
CA ILE A 115 2.32 -8.79 33.29
C ILE A 115 2.30 -9.45 31.91
N ALA A 116 2.15 -8.64 30.86
CA ALA A 116 2.13 -9.14 29.50
C ALA A 116 3.44 -9.88 29.22
N GLY A 117 3.32 -11.11 28.75
CA GLY A 117 4.43 -11.98 28.46
C GLY A 117 3.97 -13.12 27.56
N SER A 118 4.85 -13.52 26.65
CA SER A 118 4.53 -14.50 25.62
C SER A 118 5.68 -15.48 25.41
N ALA A 119 5.32 -16.67 24.94
CA ALA A 119 6.26 -17.72 24.61
C ALA A 119 5.85 -18.45 23.32
N VAL A 120 6.83 -19.04 22.65
CA VAL A 120 6.61 -20.04 21.59
C VAL A 120 7.22 -21.35 22.06
N CYS A 121 6.39 -22.39 22.16
CA CYS A 121 6.83 -23.75 22.48
C CYS A 121 6.55 -24.69 21.29
N SER A 122 7.38 -25.72 21.15
CA SER A 122 7.09 -26.85 20.27
C SER A 122 6.85 -28.13 21.05
N PHE A 123 6.03 -29.02 20.50
CA PHE A 123 5.67 -30.32 21.05
C PHE A 123 5.78 -31.37 19.95
N HIS A 124 6.69 -32.33 20.10
CA HIS A 124 6.77 -33.48 19.20
C HIS A 124 5.66 -34.50 19.52
N LEU A 125 5.09 -35.15 18.50
CA LEU A 125 3.94 -36.05 18.65
C LEU A 125 4.18 -37.21 19.62
N SER A 126 5.40 -37.72 19.73
CA SER A 126 5.73 -38.76 20.73
C SER A 126 5.59 -38.29 22.19
N ALA A 127 5.76 -36.99 22.48
CA ALA A 127 5.53 -36.44 23.82
C ALA A 127 4.02 -36.27 24.11
N ILE A 128 3.23 -36.00 23.06
CA ILE A 128 1.77 -35.97 23.12
C ILE A 128 1.23 -37.39 23.40
N ASP A 129 1.70 -38.39 22.65
CA ASP A 129 1.33 -39.79 22.87
C ASP A 129 1.84 -40.33 24.22
N ALA A 130 3.03 -39.93 24.68
CA ALA A 130 3.53 -40.31 26.01
C ALA A 130 2.64 -39.78 27.14
N ALA A 131 2.10 -38.56 27.03
CA ALA A 131 1.15 -38.02 28.00
C ALA A 131 -0.21 -38.74 27.94
N PHE A 132 -0.72 -39.05 26.74
CA PHE A 132 -1.98 -39.79 26.57
C PHE A 132 -1.90 -41.29 26.88
N ASN A 133 -0.71 -41.88 26.89
CA ASN A 133 -0.46 -43.23 27.39
C ASN A 133 -0.05 -43.22 28.88
N GLY A 134 0.07 -42.04 29.48
CA GLY A 134 0.28 -41.84 30.90
C GLY A 134 -0.97 -42.09 31.74
N PRO A 135 -0.88 -41.90 33.06
CA PRO A 135 -1.97 -42.11 34.02
C PRO A 135 -3.07 -41.06 33.92
N PHE A 136 -4.28 -41.43 34.32
CA PHE A 136 -5.43 -40.54 34.38
C PHE A 136 -5.39 -39.66 35.63
N LYS A 137 -5.97 -38.47 35.54
CA LYS A 137 -6.29 -37.60 36.70
C LYS A 137 -7.75 -37.80 37.06
N TYR A 138 -8.01 -38.22 38.30
CA TYR A 138 -9.36 -38.52 38.78
C TYR A 138 -9.68 -37.71 40.05
N GLN A 139 -10.96 -37.43 40.25
CA GLN A 139 -11.51 -36.79 41.44
C GLN A 139 -12.70 -37.63 41.90
N HIS A 140 -12.73 -38.05 43.17
CA HIS A 140 -13.78 -38.93 43.68
C HIS A 140 -15.09 -38.16 43.90
N ASP A 141 -14.99 -37.02 44.59
CA ASP A 141 -16.07 -36.08 44.89
C ASP A 141 -15.58 -34.65 44.66
N MET A 142 -16.47 -33.67 44.49
CA MET A 142 -16.08 -32.27 44.26
C MET A 142 -15.16 -31.69 45.36
N ASN A 143 -15.26 -32.21 46.59
CA ASN A 143 -14.44 -31.80 47.73
C ASN A 143 -13.13 -32.61 47.86
N SER A 144 -12.94 -33.70 47.10
CA SER A 144 -11.71 -34.49 47.17
C SER A 144 -10.57 -33.80 46.42
N ALA A 145 -9.33 -34.09 46.81
CA ALA A 145 -8.18 -33.76 45.98
C ALA A 145 -8.24 -34.51 44.64
N TRP A 146 -7.52 -33.98 43.65
CA TRP A 146 -7.28 -34.66 42.38
C TRP A 146 -6.12 -35.63 42.52
N VAL A 147 -6.35 -36.90 42.21
CA VAL A 147 -5.40 -38.00 42.43
C VAL A 147 -5.06 -38.67 41.09
N LYS A 148 -3.83 -39.15 40.97
CA LYS A 148 -3.34 -39.98 39.87
C LYS A 148 -3.97 -41.38 39.94
N HIS A 149 -4.52 -41.87 38.83
CA HIS A 149 -5.13 -43.20 38.70
C HIS A 149 -4.47 -44.00 37.57
N ASP A 150 -4.22 -45.29 37.81
CA ASP A 150 -3.46 -46.14 36.89
C ASP A 150 -4.28 -46.74 35.73
N ASN A 151 -3.54 -47.31 34.78
CA ASN A 151 -3.89 -47.47 33.36
C ASN A 151 -4.77 -48.67 32.99
N MET A 152 -5.49 -49.31 33.93
CA MET A 152 -6.26 -50.54 33.64
C MET A 152 -7.25 -50.39 32.46
N HIS A 153 -7.80 -49.19 32.26
CA HIS A 153 -8.77 -48.89 31.20
C HIS A 153 -8.20 -48.24 29.95
N LEU A 154 -6.87 -48.03 29.87
CA LEU A 154 -6.23 -47.28 28.78
C LEU A 154 -6.54 -47.86 27.38
N GLY A 155 -6.68 -49.18 27.28
CA GLY A 155 -7.01 -49.87 26.03
C GLY A 155 -8.33 -49.42 25.38
N HIS A 156 -9.30 -48.94 26.15
CA HIS A 156 -10.58 -48.42 25.64
C HIS A 156 -10.40 -47.25 24.66
N TYR A 157 -9.44 -46.37 24.93
CA TYR A 157 -9.20 -45.12 24.19
C TYR A 157 -8.28 -45.31 22.97
N ASN A 158 -7.78 -46.53 22.74
CA ASN A 158 -6.94 -46.86 21.59
C ASN A 158 -7.81 -47.36 20.42
N CYS A 159 -7.61 -46.77 19.23
CA CYS A 159 -8.46 -46.95 18.05
C CYS A 159 -8.48 -48.37 17.44
N MET A 160 -7.79 -49.34 18.05
CA MET A 160 -7.71 -50.73 17.59
C MET A 160 -8.20 -51.76 18.63
N SER A 161 -8.74 -51.32 19.78
CA SER A 161 -9.26 -52.26 20.78
C SER A 161 -10.63 -52.83 20.39
N THR A 162 -10.82 -54.12 20.66
CA THR A 162 -12.09 -54.86 20.56
C THR A 162 -12.93 -54.76 21.83
N LEU A 163 -12.34 -54.32 22.95
CA LEU A 163 -12.93 -54.30 24.29
C LEU A 163 -13.78 -53.06 24.62
N ARG A 164 -14.05 -52.18 23.64
CA ARG A 164 -14.66 -50.85 23.86
C ARG A 164 -15.99 -50.84 24.62
N ASN A 165 -16.70 -51.96 24.65
CA ASN A 165 -18.12 -51.99 25.02
C ASN A 165 -18.39 -52.35 26.49
N ASN A 166 -17.45 -53.01 27.17
CA ASN A 166 -17.75 -53.69 28.45
C ASN A 166 -17.66 -52.78 29.69
N HIS A 167 -16.90 -51.67 29.61
CA HIS A 167 -16.61 -50.78 30.77
C HIS A 167 -17.01 -49.31 30.53
N LEU A 168 -17.93 -49.03 29.57
CA LEU A 168 -18.31 -47.67 29.14
C LEU A 168 -18.72 -46.71 30.27
N LEU A 169 -19.36 -47.20 31.34
CA LEU A 169 -19.74 -46.38 32.49
C LEU A 169 -18.53 -46.00 33.35
N GLU A 170 -17.54 -46.89 33.45
CA GLU A 170 -16.34 -46.72 34.25
C GLU A 170 -15.33 -45.82 33.53
N THR A 171 -15.11 -46.04 32.22
CA THR A 171 -14.29 -45.18 31.36
C THR A 171 -14.86 -43.77 31.26
N SER A 172 -16.19 -43.61 31.36
CA SER A 172 -16.82 -42.27 31.38
C SER A 172 -16.42 -41.39 32.57
N LYS A 173 -15.69 -41.90 33.57
CA LYS A 173 -15.08 -41.11 34.66
C LYS A 173 -13.73 -40.47 34.31
N TYR A 174 -13.03 -40.98 33.29
CA TYR A 174 -11.66 -40.56 32.96
C TYR A 174 -11.63 -39.83 31.61
N GLN A 175 -11.32 -38.52 31.66
CA GLN A 175 -11.09 -37.67 30.47
C GLN A 175 -9.81 -36.84 30.56
N LEU A 176 -9.29 -36.56 31.75
CA LEU A 176 -8.08 -35.74 31.96
C LEU A 176 -6.87 -36.65 32.22
N MET A 177 -5.78 -36.43 31.52
CA MET A 177 -4.48 -37.06 31.83
C MET A 177 -3.82 -36.33 33.00
N ASP A 178 -3.15 -37.07 33.90
CA ASP A 178 -2.39 -36.48 35.00
C ASP A 178 -1.04 -35.92 34.52
N HIS A 179 -0.40 -36.62 33.58
CA HIS A 179 0.82 -36.16 32.92
C HIS A 179 0.51 -35.02 31.92
N ALA A 180 1.23 -33.91 32.06
CA ALA A 180 1.22 -32.84 31.08
C ALA A 180 2.16 -33.18 29.90
N VAL A 181 1.78 -32.77 28.68
CA VAL A 181 2.64 -32.83 27.50
C VAL A 181 3.80 -31.86 27.71
N GLN A 182 5.03 -32.37 27.70
CA GLN A 182 6.23 -31.54 27.80
C GLN A 182 6.64 -31.00 26.42
N SER A 183 7.19 -29.78 26.41
CA SER A 183 7.80 -29.19 25.23
C SER A 183 9.05 -29.95 24.79
N THR A 184 9.42 -29.84 23.50
CA THR A 184 10.62 -30.47 22.92
C THR A 184 11.92 -29.96 23.55
N THR A 185 11.88 -28.74 24.11
CA THR A 185 12.95 -28.04 24.82
C THR A 185 12.53 -27.75 26.27
N LEU A 186 13.49 -27.64 27.20
CA LEU A 186 13.22 -27.33 28.61
C LEU A 186 12.72 -25.89 28.83
N ASP A 187 13.19 -24.96 27.99
CA ASP A 187 12.70 -23.59 27.90
C ASP A 187 11.92 -23.38 26.59
N PRO A 188 11.09 -22.33 26.49
CA PRO A 188 10.42 -21.99 25.23
C PRO A 188 11.43 -21.54 24.18
N LEU A 189 11.15 -21.88 22.92
CA LEU A 189 12.00 -21.54 21.77
C LEU A 189 12.17 -20.03 21.60
N TYR A 190 11.11 -19.27 21.88
CA TYR A 190 11.12 -17.82 21.92
C TYR A 190 10.34 -17.36 23.17
N THR A 191 10.79 -16.29 23.80
CA THR A 191 10.09 -15.60 24.88
C THR A 191 10.13 -14.09 24.63
N SER A 192 9.04 -13.41 25.01
CA SER A 192 8.98 -11.95 24.98
C SER A 192 8.26 -11.41 26.21
N THR A 193 8.74 -10.27 26.70
CA THR A 193 8.21 -9.55 27.85
C THR A 193 7.51 -8.27 27.40
N LEU A 194 6.40 -7.91 28.05
CA LEU A 194 5.51 -6.80 27.73
C LEU A 194 4.69 -6.94 26.43
N GLU A 195 5.09 -7.82 25.51
CA GLU A 195 4.34 -8.13 24.28
C GLU A 195 3.35 -9.30 24.42
N ARG A 196 2.28 -9.28 23.64
CA ARG A 196 1.33 -10.40 23.46
C ARG A 196 1.40 -10.96 22.03
N LEU A 197 1.86 -12.20 21.90
CA LEU A 197 1.89 -12.95 20.64
C LEU A 197 0.52 -13.55 20.33
N THR A 198 0.11 -13.49 19.06
CA THR A 198 -1.19 -13.97 18.58
C THR A 198 -1.00 -15.16 17.66
N HIS A 199 -0.96 -14.95 16.35
CA HIS A 199 -0.92 -15.97 15.30
C HIS A 199 0.49 -16.54 15.08
N ILE A 200 0.60 -17.81 14.68
CA ILE A 200 1.86 -18.44 14.26
C ILE A 200 1.68 -19.25 12.98
N THR A 201 2.65 -19.13 12.07
CA THR A 201 2.76 -19.99 10.88
C THR A 201 4.24 -20.32 10.62
N VAL A 202 4.53 -21.47 10.04
CA VAL A 202 5.88 -22.04 9.95
C VAL A 202 6.18 -22.46 8.52
N ASP A 203 7.41 -22.21 8.07
CA ASP A 203 7.99 -22.80 6.88
C ASP A 203 9.26 -23.60 7.20
N LEU A 204 9.57 -24.59 6.37
CA LEU A 204 10.78 -25.39 6.43
C LEU A 204 11.64 -25.06 5.21
N VAL A 205 12.83 -24.49 5.46
CA VAL A 205 13.73 -23.98 4.44
C VAL A 205 14.96 -24.87 4.36
N GLU A 206 15.16 -25.50 3.20
CA GLU A 206 16.40 -26.22 2.91
C GLU A 206 17.53 -25.19 2.71
N THR A 207 18.61 -25.33 3.48
CA THR A 207 19.80 -24.46 3.37
C THR A 207 21.00 -25.28 2.94
N LYS A 208 22.14 -24.61 2.66
CA LYS A 208 23.39 -25.23 2.16
C LYS A 208 24.07 -26.25 3.12
N LYS A 209 23.43 -26.59 4.24
CA LYS A 209 23.93 -27.55 5.24
C LYS A 209 22.80 -28.36 5.88
N ASP A 210 21.78 -27.66 6.37
CA ASP A 210 20.78 -28.22 7.26
C ASP A 210 19.38 -27.70 6.89
N LEU A 211 18.33 -28.40 7.36
CA LEU A 211 16.96 -27.90 7.29
C LEU A 211 16.72 -26.89 8.41
N VAL A 212 16.19 -25.71 8.09
CA VAL A 212 15.96 -24.62 9.04
C VAL A 212 14.48 -24.26 9.09
N HIS A 213 13.90 -24.29 10.31
CA HIS A 213 12.53 -23.88 10.55
C HIS A 213 12.45 -22.36 10.67
N VAL A 214 11.57 -21.72 9.90
CA VAL A 214 11.28 -20.29 9.99
C VAL A 214 9.86 -20.10 10.52
N LEU A 215 9.76 -19.41 11.65
CA LEU A 215 8.52 -19.13 12.36
C LEU A 215 8.13 -17.67 12.12
N TYR A 216 6.96 -17.44 11.58
CA TYR A 216 6.34 -16.11 11.50
C TYR A 216 5.33 -15.99 12.63
N VAL A 217 5.49 -14.98 13.48
CA VAL A 217 4.68 -14.81 14.70
C VAL A 217 4.12 -13.39 14.78
N ALA A 218 2.80 -13.27 14.85
CA ALA A 218 2.10 -11.99 14.94
C ALA A 218 1.98 -11.52 16.40
N THR A 219 1.77 -10.23 16.60
CA THR A 219 1.52 -9.58 17.91
C THR A 219 0.11 -8.97 17.97
N THR A 220 -0.30 -8.50 19.15
CA THR A 220 -1.49 -7.64 19.32
C THR A 220 -1.29 -6.20 18.83
N GLU A 221 -0.08 -5.80 18.45
CA GLU A 221 0.27 -4.42 18.06
C GLU A 221 0.49 -4.26 16.53
N GLY A 222 0.18 -5.31 15.76
CA GLY A 222 0.35 -5.31 14.31
C GLY A 222 1.76 -5.57 13.80
N LEU A 223 2.71 -5.88 14.71
CA LEU A 223 4.03 -6.39 14.35
C LEU A 223 3.95 -7.88 14.01
N VAL A 224 4.66 -8.30 12.96
CA VAL A 224 4.95 -9.70 12.64
C VAL A 224 6.45 -9.93 12.72
N LYS A 225 6.87 -10.91 13.52
CA LYS A 225 8.27 -11.26 13.74
C LYS A 225 8.63 -12.51 12.94
N LYS A 226 9.66 -12.41 12.09
CA LYS A 226 10.29 -13.53 11.40
C LYS A 226 11.42 -14.05 12.28
N LEU A 227 11.24 -15.26 12.80
CA LEU A 227 12.18 -15.95 13.67
C LEU A 227 12.79 -17.16 12.93
N SER A 228 14.09 -17.37 13.06
CA SER A 228 14.79 -18.56 12.54
C SER A 228 15.17 -19.49 13.70
N LEU A 229 15.01 -20.80 13.51
CA LEU A 229 15.46 -21.86 14.41
C LEU A 229 16.70 -22.56 13.82
N PRO A 230 17.91 -22.03 13.97
CA PRO A 230 19.12 -22.72 13.53
C PRO A 230 19.34 -24.02 14.32
N PRO A 231 19.78 -25.13 13.69
CA PRO A 231 20.04 -26.41 14.36
C PRO A 231 21.36 -26.39 15.15
N LEU A 232 21.37 -25.64 16.25
CA LEU A 232 22.51 -25.51 17.16
C LEU A 232 22.88 -26.89 17.75
N HIS A 233 24.07 -27.40 17.41
CA HIS A 233 24.52 -28.75 17.75
C HIS A 233 23.52 -29.87 17.37
N GLY A 234 22.81 -29.71 16.24
CA GLY A 234 21.82 -30.67 15.76
C GLY A 234 20.48 -30.65 16.51
N LYS A 235 20.19 -29.57 17.26
CA LYS A 235 18.88 -29.35 17.89
C LYS A 235 18.41 -27.90 17.74
N HIS A 236 17.13 -27.72 17.43
CA HIS A 236 16.49 -26.40 17.40
C HIS A 236 16.17 -25.95 18.84
N THR A 237 17.17 -25.40 19.53
CA THR A 237 17.07 -25.07 20.97
C THR A 237 16.51 -23.68 21.27
N LYS A 238 16.73 -22.70 20.38
CA LYS A 238 16.30 -21.30 20.56
C LYS A 238 16.09 -20.61 19.22
N ALA A 239 15.09 -19.74 19.16
CA ALA A 239 14.75 -18.93 18.00
C ALA A 239 15.49 -17.58 18.02
N CYS A 240 15.97 -17.18 16.85
CA CYS A 240 16.66 -15.92 16.59
C CYS A 240 15.74 -14.99 15.78
N THR A 241 15.54 -13.73 16.20
CA THR A 241 14.81 -12.75 15.37
C THR A 241 15.66 -12.35 14.16
N VAL A 242 15.13 -12.55 12.95
CA VAL A 242 15.77 -12.20 11.66
C VAL A 242 15.20 -10.90 11.08
N GLU A 243 13.90 -10.68 11.25
CA GLU A 243 13.20 -9.49 10.78
C GLU A 243 11.95 -9.22 11.60
N VAL A 244 11.51 -7.96 11.65
CA VAL A 244 10.24 -7.54 12.23
C VAL A 244 9.56 -6.60 11.23
N TRP A 245 8.30 -6.89 10.91
CA TRP A 245 7.47 -6.11 10.00
C TRP A 245 6.38 -5.39 10.78
N GLN A 246 6.24 -4.07 10.62
CA GLN A 246 5.01 -3.36 10.98
C GLN A 246 4.02 -3.55 9.83
N VAL A 247 2.87 -4.18 10.09
CA VAL A 247 1.91 -4.55 9.03
C VAL A 247 0.65 -3.70 9.13
N ALA A 248 -0.21 -3.96 10.11
CA ALA A 248 -1.44 -3.23 10.38
C ALA A 248 -1.86 -3.49 11.84
N PRO A 249 -2.47 -2.52 12.56
CA PRO A 249 -2.71 -2.63 14.01
C PRO A 249 -3.62 -3.80 14.43
N SER A 250 -4.39 -4.37 13.51
CA SER A 250 -5.30 -5.49 13.74
C SER A 250 -5.00 -6.62 12.74
N ILE A 251 -4.68 -7.82 13.25
CA ILE A 251 -4.37 -9.02 12.46
C ILE A 251 -5.33 -10.14 12.86
N PHE A 252 -6.22 -10.54 11.94
CA PHE A 252 -7.22 -11.57 12.18
C PHE A 252 -6.73 -13.00 11.95
N ASN A 253 -5.80 -13.18 11.01
CA ASN A 253 -5.28 -14.49 10.61
C ASN A 253 -3.95 -14.30 9.86
N MET A 254 -3.11 -15.33 9.87
CA MET A 254 -1.81 -15.35 9.19
C MET A 254 -1.46 -16.77 8.76
N LYS A 255 -1.06 -16.95 7.49
CA LYS A 255 -0.65 -18.26 6.98
C LYS A 255 0.42 -18.15 5.89
N PHE A 256 1.45 -19.00 5.99
CA PHE A 256 2.46 -19.17 4.96
C PHE A 256 1.94 -20.03 3.81
N LEU A 257 2.33 -19.70 2.58
CA LEU A 257 2.07 -20.49 1.38
C LEU A 257 3.38 -20.78 0.64
N LYS A 258 3.67 -22.06 0.38
CA LYS A 258 4.92 -22.48 -0.24
C LYS A 258 4.98 -22.13 -1.73
N GLU A 259 3.87 -22.26 -2.46
CA GLU A 259 3.82 -21.98 -3.91
C GLU A 259 4.27 -20.56 -4.28
N THR A 260 3.95 -19.55 -3.45
CA THR A 260 4.35 -18.15 -3.66
C THR A 260 5.45 -17.69 -2.70
N SER A 261 6.00 -18.60 -1.89
CA SER A 261 6.99 -18.36 -0.83
C SER A 261 6.70 -17.06 -0.06
N SER A 262 5.47 -16.96 0.47
CA SER A 262 4.93 -15.71 1.03
C SER A 262 4.07 -15.97 2.27
N VAL A 263 4.07 -15.02 3.19
CA VAL A 263 3.12 -14.93 4.30
C VAL A 263 1.90 -14.12 3.85
N TYR A 264 0.71 -14.70 3.96
CA TYR A 264 -0.56 -14.02 3.77
C TYR A 264 -1.14 -13.62 5.13
N ILE A 265 -1.57 -12.36 5.25
CA ILE A 265 -2.04 -11.75 6.49
C ILE A 265 -3.40 -11.08 6.19
N THR A 266 -4.43 -11.40 6.97
CA THR A 266 -5.75 -10.75 6.85
C THR A 266 -5.92 -9.67 7.91
N THR A 267 -6.24 -8.45 7.47
CA THR A 267 -6.49 -7.27 8.31
C THR A 267 -7.95 -6.83 8.17
N GLU A 268 -8.31 -5.70 8.78
CA GLU A 268 -9.62 -5.05 8.59
C GLU A 268 -9.78 -4.42 7.19
N GLU A 269 -8.67 -4.05 6.55
CA GLU A 269 -8.66 -3.38 5.24
C GLU A 269 -8.56 -4.36 4.06
N GLY A 270 -7.99 -5.56 4.27
CA GLY A 270 -7.91 -6.58 3.23
C GLY A 270 -6.91 -7.71 3.48
N LEU A 271 -6.38 -8.26 2.39
CA LEU A 271 -5.39 -9.32 2.37
C LEU A 271 -4.03 -8.76 1.96
N ILE A 272 -3.04 -8.85 2.84
CA ILE A 272 -1.66 -8.44 2.59
C ILE A 272 -0.82 -9.69 2.28
N GLN A 273 -0.01 -9.64 1.22
CA GLN A 273 1.00 -10.65 0.90
C GLN A 273 2.39 -10.08 1.16
N ILE A 274 3.18 -10.73 2.03
CA ILE A 274 4.57 -10.39 2.30
C ILE A 274 5.47 -11.53 1.82
N PRO A 275 6.36 -11.30 0.84
CA PRO A 275 7.34 -12.31 0.41
C PRO A 275 8.24 -12.76 1.55
N ALA A 276 8.62 -14.04 1.56
CA ALA A 276 9.48 -14.60 2.61
C ALA A 276 10.92 -14.04 2.57
N ALA A 277 11.37 -13.58 1.40
CA ALA A 277 12.77 -13.33 1.07
C ALA A 277 13.05 -11.87 0.68
N HIS A 278 13.45 -11.04 1.64
CA HIS A 278 13.79 -9.63 1.42
C HIS A 278 15.27 -9.37 1.10
N CYS A 279 15.96 -10.34 0.47
CA CYS A 279 17.42 -10.36 0.35
C CYS A 279 18.03 -9.06 -0.21
N LYS A 280 17.36 -8.43 -1.19
CA LYS A 280 17.77 -7.17 -1.83
C LYS A 280 17.94 -5.98 -0.86
N ARG A 281 17.43 -6.05 0.38
CA ARG A 281 17.67 -5.05 1.43
C ARG A 281 19.14 -5.03 1.91
N HIS A 282 19.89 -6.10 1.67
CA HIS A 282 21.28 -6.23 2.11
C HIS A 282 22.27 -5.88 0.99
N SER A 283 22.66 -4.60 0.95
CA SER A 283 23.58 -4.04 -0.05
C SER A 283 25.02 -4.56 0.02
N SER A 284 25.47 -5.09 1.16
CA SER A 284 26.87 -5.51 1.36
C SER A 284 27.03 -6.99 1.68
N ARG A 285 28.15 -7.58 1.26
CA ARG A 285 28.52 -8.99 1.51
C ARG A 285 28.59 -9.33 3.00
N ALA A 286 28.97 -8.37 3.84
CA ALA A 286 28.95 -8.52 5.29
C ALA A 286 27.51 -8.56 5.83
N ASN A 287 26.66 -7.59 5.43
CA ASN A 287 25.30 -7.47 5.95
C ASN A 287 24.42 -8.63 5.48
N CYS A 288 24.58 -9.10 4.24
CA CYS A 288 23.88 -10.27 3.71
C CYS A 288 24.20 -11.55 4.49
N LYS A 289 25.48 -11.76 4.86
CA LYS A 289 25.89 -12.92 5.68
C LYS A 289 25.48 -12.77 7.14
N ASN A 290 25.57 -11.57 7.71
CA ASN A 290 25.23 -11.29 9.11
C ASN A 290 23.71 -11.28 9.38
N ALA A 291 22.88 -11.13 8.33
CA ALA A 291 21.43 -11.26 8.41
C ALA A 291 20.98 -12.69 8.78
N MET A 292 21.79 -13.71 8.45
CA MET A 292 21.56 -15.13 8.71
C MET A 292 20.14 -15.61 8.38
N ASP A 293 19.59 -15.06 7.30
CA ASP A 293 18.23 -15.31 6.82
C ASP A 293 18.22 -16.59 5.95
N PRO A 294 17.45 -17.64 6.30
CA PRO A 294 17.46 -18.90 5.57
C PRO A 294 17.09 -18.82 4.08
N TYR A 295 16.40 -17.77 3.65
CA TYR A 295 16.06 -17.57 2.23
C TYR A 295 17.13 -16.83 1.42
N CYS A 296 18.17 -16.29 2.08
CA CYS A 296 19.10 -15.34 1.47
C CYS A 296 20.56 -15.78 1.60
N GLY A 297 21.35 -15.41 0.59
CA GLY A 297 22.80 -15.60 0.56
C GLY A 297 23.44 -14.62 -0.41
N TRP A 298 24.76 -14.48 -0.31
CA TRP A 298 25.52 -13.61 -1.20
C TRP A 298 25.87 -14.35 -2.49
N ASN A 299 25.43 -13.84 -3.64
CA ASN A 299 25.83 -14.37 -4.93
C ASN A 299 27.08 -13.64 -5.44
N GLU A 300 28.18 -14.37 -5.58
CA GLU A 300 29.46 -13.83 -6.03
C GLU A 300 29.51 -13.51 -7.53
N ARG A 301 28.53 -13.98 -8.32
CA ARG A 301 28.40 -13.62 -9.74
C ARG A 301 27.56 -12.36 -9.96
N GLU A 302 26.62 -12.07 -9.06
CA GLU A 302 25.71 -10.91 -9.14
C GLU A 302 26.15 -9.76 -8.21
N GLU A 303 27.27 -9.94 -7.50
CA GLU A 303 27.81 -9.05 -6.45
C GLU A 303 26.73 -8.49 -5.50
N SER A 304 25.74 -9.30 -5.15
CA SER A 304 24.56 -8.87 -4.41
C SER A 304 23.93 -9.99 -3.58
N CYS A 305 23.03 -9.60 -2.67
CA CYS A 305 22.30 -10.52 -1.80
C CYS A 305 21.01 -10.98 -2.49
N SER A 306 20.94 -12.25 -2.88
CA SER A 306 19.83 -12.85 -3.62
C SER A 306 19.39 -14.18 -3.01
N VAL A 307 18.22 -14.66 -3.46
CA VAL A 307 17.76 -16.02 -3.15
C VAL A 307 18.65 -17.07 -3.82
N ALA A 308 18.55 -18.33 -3.39
CA ALA A 308 19.27 -19.44 -4.00
C ALA A 308 19.09 -19.46 -5.54
N PRO A 309 20.16 -19.41 -6.36
CA PRO A 309 20.04 -19.36 -7.81
C PRO A 309 19.36 -20.62 -8.36
N PHE A 310 18.33 -20.44 -9.18
CA PHE A 310 17.44 -21.51 -9.67
C PHE A 310 16.75 -22.33 -8.55
N GLY A 311 16.75 -21.84 -7.31
CA GLY A 311 16.24 -22.55 -6.14
C GLY A 311 17.21 -23.54 -5.50
N ASP A 312 18.47 -23.63 -5.95
CA ASP A 312 19.48 -24.54 -5.39
C ASP A 312 20.39 -23.86 -4.33
N PRO A 313 20.28 -24.22 -3.04
CA PRO A 313 21.17 -23.69 -1.98
C PRO A 313 22.62 -24.15 -2.12
N HIS A 314 22.89 -25.26 -2.82
CA HIS A 314 24.21 -25.87 -2.91
C HIS A 314 25.13 -25.19 -3.94
N ASN A 315 24.56 -24.38 -4.84
CA ASN A 315 25.26 -23.64 -5.90
C ASN A 315 26.56 -22.98 -5.41
N ARG A 316 27.69 -23.29 -6.05
CA ARG A 316 29.04 -22.91 -5.58
C ARG A 316 29.23 -21.40 -5.38
N PHE A 317 28.60 -20.57 -6.20
CA PHE A 317 28.77 -19.10 -6.17
C PHE A 317 27.85 -18.39 -5.16
N TRP A 318 26.93 -19.13 -4.52
CA TRP A 318 26.01 -18.58 -3.51
C TRP A 318 26.47 -18.95 -2.10
N ILE A 319 26.67 -17.97 -1.24
CA ILE A 319 27.25 -18.15 0.09
C ILE A 319 26.31 -17.66 1.18
N GLN A 320 25.87 -18.60 2.02
CA GLN A 320 24.95 -18.40 3.13
C GLN A 320 25.60 -18.83 4.46
N HIS A 321 25.25 -18.14 5.54
CA HIS A 321 25.64 -18.49 6.91
C HIS A 321 24.37 -18.49 7.78
N VAL A 322 23.95 -19.66 8.29
CA VAL A 322 22.68 -19.85 9.04
C VAL A 322 22.87 -20.68 10.32
N SER A 323 24.11 -20.90 10.75
CA SER A 323 24.45 -21.76 11.90
C SER A 323 24.43 -21.04 13.26
N SER A 324 23.91 -19.80 13.32
CA SER A 324 23.94 -18.93 14.50
C SER A 324 22.86 -17.85 14.40
N CYS A 325 22.59 -17.13 15.49
CA CYS A 325 21.70 -15.96 15.45
C CYS A 325 22.36 -14.76 14.75
N PRO A 326 21.58 -13.88 14.08
CA PRO A 326 22.07 -12.62 13.54
C PRO A 326 22.73 -11.75 14.60
N ILE A 327 23.80 -11.02 14.25
CA ILE A 327 24.50 -10.13 15.16
C ILE A 327 23.74 -8.80 15.22
N LEU A 328 22.76 -8.71 16.12
CA LEU A 328 21.90 -7.53 16.29
C LEU A 328 22.62 -6.24 16.70
N ASN A 329 23.90 -6.32 17.08
CA ASN A 329 24.77 -5.18 17.43
C ASN A 329 25.66 -4.71 16.27
N ALA A 330 25.57 -5.32 15.07
CA ALA A 330 26.30 -4.86 13.89
C ALA A 330 25.74 -3.51 13.40
N PRO A 331 26.57 -2.60 12.85
CA PRO A 331 26.10 -1.35 12.27
C PRO A 331 25.14 -1.62 11.10
N ILE A 332 23.90 -1.15 11.22
CA ILE A 332 22.88 -1.22 10.19
C ILE A 332 22.86 0.14 9.49
N ASP A 333 23.36 0.18 8.26
CA ASP A 333 23.25 1.35 7.38
C ASP A 333 21.78 1.58 7.00
N GLY A 334 21.34 2.84 7.01
CA GLY A 334 19.98 3.22 6.69
C GLY A 334 19.63 2.99 5.22
N GLY A 335 18.47 2.36 5.00
CA GLY A 335 17.84 2.23 3.69
C GLY A 335 16.63 3.16 3.56
N TRP A 336 16.47 3.74 2.37
CA TRP A 336 15.30 4.54 2.03
C TRP A 336 14.05 3.68 1.85
N SER A 337 12.90 4.19 2.28
CA SER A 337 11.59 3.72 1.84
C SER A 337 11.44 3.85 0.33
N THR A 338 10.43 3.19 -0.23
CA THR A 338 9.84 3.63 -1.50
C THR A 338 9.42 5.11 -1.40
N TRP A 339 9.46 5.82 -2.51
CA TRP A 339 8.87 7.15 -2.58
C TRP A 339 7.34 7.07 -2.38
N SER A 340 6.77 8.10 -1.77
CA SER A 340 5.32 8.34 -1.73
C SER A 340 4.76 8.57 -3.14
N ASP A 341 3.43 8.62 -3.26
CA ASP A 341 2.84 9.30 -4.42
C ASP A 341 3.18 10.81 -4.43
N TRP A 342 3.01 11.44 -5.59
CA TRP A 342 3.16 12.88 -5.75
C TRP A 342 2.00 13.61 -5.07
N SER A 343 2.33 14.56 -4.19
CA SER A 343 1.37 15.31 -3.37
C SER A 343 1.57 16.82 -3.53
N SER A 344 0.53 17.62 -3.35
CA SER A 344 0.70 19.08 -3.40
C SER A 344 1.37 19.58 -2.13
N CYS A 345 2.40 20.40 -2.29
CA CYS A 345 3.15 21.02 -1.21
C CYS A 345 3.27 22.53 -1.45
N HIS A 346 3.38 23.29 -0.36
CA HIS A 346 3.47 24.74 -0.40
C HIS A 346 4.84 25.21 0.07
N HIS A 347 5.41 26.17 -0.66
CA HIS A 347 6.65 26.85 -0.29
C HIS A 347 6.38 28.33 -0.01
N LYS A 348 6.95 28.87 1.07
CA LYS A 348 6.94 30.31 1.34
C LYS A 348 8.28 30.90 0.87
N THR A 349 8.26 31.59 -0.26
CA THR A 349 9.45 32.20 -0.86
C THR A 349 9.89 33.52 -0.20
N SER A 350 9.06 34.11 0.67
CA SER A 350 9.46 35.26 1.52
C SER A 350 8.64 35.33 2.81
N PRO A 351 9.16 35.86 3.94
CA PRO A 351 8.40 35.98 5.19
C PRO A 351 7.18 36.91 5.11
N ASN A 352 7.23 37.92 4.23
CA ASN A 352 6.28 39.06 4.22
C ASN A 352 5.31 39.04 3.02
N SER A 353 4.98 37.86 2.46
CA SER A 353 3.94 37.74 1.44
C SER A 353 2.97 36.58 1.73
N ASP A 354 1.68 36.82 1.51
CA ASP A 354 0.62 35.79 1.53
C ASP A 354 0.59 34.95 0.23
N SER A 355 1.67 35.02 -0.56
CA SER A 355 1.86 34.26 -1.79
C SER A 355 2.44 32.89 -1.47
N PHE A 356 1.59 31.88 -1.33
CA PHE A 356 2.03 30.50 -1.26
C PHE A 356 2.38 30.00 -2.67
N ASP A 357 3.65 29.67 -2.89
CA ASP A 357 4.05 28.92 -4.08
C ASP A 357 3.60 27.48 -3.94
N GLN A 358 3.07 26.90 -5.02
CA GLN A 358 2.48 25.56 -5.02
C GLN A 358 3.28 24.66 -5.95
N CYS A 359 3.73 23.53 -5.40
CA CYS A 359 4.55 22.54 -6.10
C CYS A 359 3.94 21.13 -5.93
N LEU A 360 4.48 20.17 -6.67
CA LEU A 360 4.34 18.75 -6.37
C LEU A 360 5.58 18.27 -5.63
N CYS A 361 5.39 17.58 -4.50
CA CYS A 361 6.45 16.94 -3.73
C CYS A 361 6.26 15.42 -3.69
N GLN A 362 7.37 14.70 -3.77
CA GLN A 362 7.47 13.28 -3.46
C GLN A 362 8.38 13.12 -2.23
N THR A 363 8.06 12.20 -1.33
CA THR A 363 8.77 12.05 -0.05
C THR A 363 9.18 10.60 0.22
N ARG A 364 10.25 10.40 1.01
CA ARG A 364 10.71 9.09 1.47
C ARG A 364 11.39 9.21 2.84
N GLN A 365 11.36 8.12 3.60
CA GLN A 365 11.90 8.07 4.96
C GLN A 365 13.09 7.11 5.06
N CYS A 366 14.01 7.37 5.98
CA CYS A 366 15.17 6.52 6.23
C CYS A 366 14.82 5.42 7.24
N ASN A 367 13.96 4.48 6.83
CA ASN A 367 13.31 3.52 7.72
C ASN A 367 13.27 2.07 7.17
N ASN A 368 13.95 1.77 6.06
CA ASN A 368 13.88 0.48 5.39
C ASN A 368 15.27 -0.09 5.03
N PRO A 369 16.11 -0.46 6.02
CA PRO A 369 15.91 -0.37 7.46
C PRO A 369 16.28 1.02 8.03
N PRO A 370 15.89 1.36 9.27
CA PRO A 370 16.41 2.55 9.94
C PRO A 370 17.88 2.38 10.34
N PRO A 371 18.71 3.45 10.37
CA PRO A 371 20.07 3.38 10.87
C PRO A 371 20.12 2.87 12.31
N SER A 372 21.04 1.95 12.63
CA SER A 372 21.20 1.42 14.00
C SER A 372 22.64 1.00 14.29
N ASN A 373 23.00 0.94 15.58
CA ASN A 373 24.32 0.54 16.08
C ASN A 373 25.51 1.30 15.47
N GLY A 374 25.33 2.58 15.14
CA GLY A 374 26.36 3.40 14.49
C GLY A 374 26.53 3.16 12.98
N GLY A 375 25.59 2.46 12.33
CA GLY A 375 25.50 2.44 10.87
C GLY A 375 25.16 3.81 10.27
N LYS A 376 25.47 3.98 8.99
CA LYS A 376 25.41 5.27 8.28
C LYS A 376 23.96 5.73 8.07
N PRO A 377 23.68 7.05 8.11
CA PRO A 377 22.39 7.58 7.67
C PRO A 377 22.20 7.40 6.16
N CYS A 378 20.95 7.44 5.69
CA CYS A 378 20.63 7.34 4.27
C CYS A 378 21.17 8.55 3.48
N SER A 379 21.91 8.29 2.39
CA SER A 379 22.47 9.33 1.53
C SER A 379 21.47 9.85 0.49
N GLY A 380 21.50 11.17 0.23
CA GLY A 380 20.66 11.85 -0.76
C GLY A 380 19.41 12.53 -0.14
N PRO A 381 18.56 13.15 -0.97
CA PRO A 381 17.40 13.90 -0.49
C PRO A 381 16.26 12.98 0.00
N SER A 382 15.57 13.38 1.07
CA SER A 382 14.33 12.77 1.56
C SER A 382 13.07 13.28 0.84
N ILE A 383 13.17 14.41 0.14
CA ILE A 383 12.08 15.07 -0.60
C ILE A 383 12.59 15.46 -1.99
N THR A 384 11.80 15.17 -3.02
CA THR A 384 11.97 15.72 -4.37
C THR A 384 10.79 16.63 -4.70
N VAL A 385 11.05 17.67 -5.48
CA VAL A 385 10.07 18.71 -5.83
C VAL A 385 10.03 18.88 -7.35
N SER A 386 8.83 19.05 -7.90
CA SER A 386 8.58 19.26 -9.34
C SER A 386 7.38 20.18 -9.54
N ASN A 387 7.21 20.71 -10.76
CA ASN A 387 6.05 21.52 -11.18
C ASN A 387 5.66 22.64 -10.20
N CYS A 388 6.66 23.39 -9.69
CA CYS A 388 6.40 24.59 -8.88
C CYS A 388 5.82 25.73 -9.71
N THR A 389 4.98 26.55 -9.08
CA THR A 389 4.46 27.82 -9.62
C THR A 389 5.58 28.71 -10.20
N VAL A 390 5.57 28.93 -11.52
CA VAL A 390 6.44 29.92 -12.18
C VAL A 390 5.60 31.15 -12.48
N HIS A 391 5.88 32.24 -11.78
CA HIS A 391 5.19 33.52 -12.03
C HIS A 391 5.70 34.16 -13.33
N GLY A 392 4.81 34.78 -14.09
CA GLY A 392 5.15 35.49 -15.31
C GLY A 392 6.02 36.72 -15.04
N GLY A 393 7.17 36.79 -15.72
CA GLY A 393 7.99 37.98 -15.83
C GLY A 393 7.82 38.63 -17.21
N TRP A 394 7.82 39.97 -17.21
CA TRP A 394 7.82 40.75 -18.44
C TRP A 394 9.16 40.57 -19.17
N SER A 395 9.11 40.35 -20.49
CA SER A 395 10.26 40.58 -21.36
C SER A 395 10.72 42.03 -21.26
N ASP A 396 11.96 42.28 -21.67
CA ASP A 396 12.36 43.63 -22.03
C ASP A 396 11.41 44.23 -23.07
N TRP A 397 11.35 45.56 -23.07
CA TRP A 397 10.62 46.29 -24.09
C TRP A 397 11.32 46.16 -25.44
N SER A 398 10.54 45.99 -26.51
CA SER A 398 11.03 46.13 -27.86
C SER A 398 11.67 47.50 -28.08
N VAL A 399 12.51 47.59 -29.11
CA VAL A 399 12.83 48.88 -29.73
C VAL A 399 11.52 49.59 -30.11
N TRP A 400 11.54 50.93 -30.11
CA TRP A 400 10.43 51.71 -30.62
C TRP A 400 10.24 51.46 -32.12
N SER A 401 8.98 51.39 -32.55
CA SER A 401 8.63 51.39 -33.98
C SER A 401 9.06 52.69 -34.66
N ALA A 402 9.06 52.68 -35.99
CA ALA A 402 8.93 53.91 -36.75
C ALA A 402 7.64 54.67 -36.34
N CYS A 403 7.65 55.99 -36.53
CA CYS A 403 6.48 56.84 -36.29
C CYS A 403 5.37 56.53 -37.31
N SER A 404 4.11 56.63 -36.88
CA SER A 404 2.91 56.29 -37.68
C SER A 404 2.69 57.15 -38.94
N ALA A 405 3.31 58.32 -39.01
CA ALA A 405 3.29 59.25 -40.14
C ALA A 405 4.60 60.07 -40.14
N THR A 406 4.94 60.71 -41.26
CA THR A 406 6.18 61.50 -41.44
C THR A 406 5.99 63.02 -41.32
N CYS A 407 4.75 63.50 -41.21
CA CYS A 407 4.40 64.88 -40.89
C CYS A 407 3.32 64.89 -39.79
N GLY A 408 3.17 66.02 -39.10
CA GLY A 408 2.17 66.22 -38.05
C GLY A 408 2.34 65.30 -36.83
N THR A 409 1.28 65.19 -36.03
CA THR A 409 1.26 64.41 -34.78
C THR A 409 1.29 62.91 -35.06
N ALA A 410 2.49 62.34 -35.14
CA ALA A 410 2.71 60.91 -35.28
C ALA A 410 3.00 60.24 -33.93
N VAL A 411 2.73 58.93 -33.85
CA VAL A 411 2.96 58.09 -32.65
C VAL A 411 3.91 56.94 -33.01
N LYS A 412 4.84 56.63 -32.11
CA LYS A 412 5.66 55.41 -32.12
C LYS A 412 5.25 54.50 -30.96
N ILE A 413 5.38 53.19 -31.17
CA ILE A 413 4.88 52.16 -30.25
C ILE A 413 6.03 51.23 -29.87
N ARG A 414 6.03 50.74 -28.64
CA ARG A 414 6.86 49.59 -28.22
C ARG A 414 6.04 48.57 -27.45
N LEU A 415 6.43 47.32 -27.53
CA LEU A 415 5.71 46.16 -27.00
C LEU A 415 6.60 45.35 -26.05
N ARG A 416 6.01 44.62 -25.12
CA ARG A 416 6.66 43.56 -24.34
C ARG A 416 5.70 42.39 -24.14
N THR A 417 6.24 41.21 -23.85
CA THR A 417 5.46 39.97 -23.71
C THR A 417 5.68 39.33 -22.35
N CYS A 418 4.72 38.56 -21.85
CA CYS A 418 4.82 37.87 -20.57
C CYS A 418 5.55 36.53 -20.73
N THR A 419 6.85 36.59 -21.01
CA THR A 419 7.66 35.44 -21.49
C THR A 419 8.99 35.25 -20.77
N ASN A 420 9.40 36.16 -19.87
CA ASN A 420 10.71 36.14 -19.23
C ASN A 420 10.62 36.11 -17.68
N PRO A 421 10.24 34.98 -17.06
CA PRO A 421 9.77 33.73 -17.68
C PRO A 421 8.27 33.77 -18.02
N ALA A 422 7.79 32.81 -18.81
CA ALA A 422 6.35 32.65 -19.05
C ALA A 422 5.64 32.06 -17.80
N PRO A 423 4.37 32.43 -17.51
CA PRO A 423 3.62 31.84 -16.40
C PRO A 423 3.42 30.33 -16.60
N ALA A 424 3.74 29.53 -15.58
CA ALA A 424 3.51 28.08 -15.59
C ALA A 424 3.05 27.55 -14.23
N PHE A 425 2.44 26.36 -14.25
CA PHE A 425 2.00 25.61 -13.05
C PHE A 425 1.14 26.42 -12.07
N GLY A 426 0.25 27.28 -12.58
CA GLY A 426 -0.63 28.13 -11.76
C GLY A 426 -0.01 29.44 -11.29
N GLY A 427 1.21 29.77 -11.70
CA GLY A 427 1.83 31.07 -11.40
C GLY A 427 1.08 32.26 -12.02
N ARG A 428 1.21 33.43 -11.37
CA ARG A 428 0.49 34.66 -11.76
C ARG A 428 0.91 35.14 -13.15
N VAL A 429 -0.04 35.69 -13.92
CA VAL A 429 0.25 36.44 -15.16
C VAL A 429 0.90 37.79 -14.85
N CYS A 430 1.63 38.33 -15.82
CA CYS A 430 2.27 39.64 -15.71
C CYS A 430 1.22 40.76 -15.60
N VAL A 431 1.40 41.66 -14.65
CA VAL A 431 0.51 42.82 -14.43
C VAL A 431 1.17 44.10 -14.96
N GLY A 432 0.39 44.94 -15.63
CA GLY A 432 0.82 46.21 -16.23
C GLY A 432 0.54 46.27 -17.74
N GLN A 433 0.92 47.39 -18.38
CA GLN A 433 0.77 47.58 -19.82
C GLN A 433 1.78 46.71 -20.60
N ASP A 434 1.30 46.01 -21.63
CA ASP A 434 2.07 45.27 -22.63
C ASP A 434 2.52 46.17 -23.81
N ARG A 435 1.75 47.23 -24.08
CA ARG A 435 1.96 48.24 -25.12
C ARG A 435 2.20 49.62 -24.51
N LEU A 436 3.22 50.33 -24.99
CA LEU A 436 3.47 51.74 -24.68
C LEU A 436 3.55 52.56 -25.97
N GLU A 437 3.04 53.80 -25.90
CA GLU A 437 2.97 54.73 -27.01
C GLU A 437 3.64 56.05 -26.63
N ALA A 438 4.27 56.71 -27.61
CA ALA A 438 4.89 58.02 -27.44
C ALA A 438 4.75 58.85 -28.72
N TYR A 439 4.54 60.15 -28.57
CA TYR A 439 4.50 61.08 -29.71
C TYR A 439 5.89 61.27 -30.33
N CYS A 440 5.93 61.52 -31.64
CA CYS A 440 7.13 61.91 -32.36
C CYS A 440 7.19 63.45 -32.45
N THR A 441 8.27 64.03 -31.93
CA THR A 441 8.38 65.47 -31.60
C THR A 441 8.98 66.35 -32.71
N GLU A 442 9.44 65.75 -33.81
CA GLU A 442 10.31 66.42 -34.80
C GLU A 442 9.71 66.43 -36.22
N HIS A 443 8.38 66.33 -36.33
CA HIS A 443 7.70 66.26 -37.63
C HIS A 443 7.08 67.61 -38.03
N PRO A 444 7.27 68.06 -39.29
CA PRO A 444 6.72 69.33 -39.77
C PRO A 444 5.19 69.26 -39.90
N PRO A 445 4.47 70.40 -39.78
CA PRO A 445 3.01 70.41 -39.97
C PRO A 445 2.64 70.04 -41.41
N CYS A 446 1.67 69.12 -41.57
CA CYS A 446 1.18 68.69 -42.88
C CYS A 446 0.35 69.79 -43.58
N PRO A 447 0.39 69.91 -44.92
CA PRO A 447 -0.58 70.71 -45.69
C PRO A 447 -2.01 70.21 -45.49
N ALA A 448 -2.97 71.12 -45.38
CA ALA A 448 -4.31 70.83 -44.89
C ALA A 448 -5.33 70.51 -45.99
N GLU A 449 -5.86 69.29 -45.97
CA GLU A 449 -7.31 68.97 -45.97
C GLU A 449 -7.50 67.60 -45.29
N ALA A 450 -8.55 67.41 -44.51
CA ALA A 450 -8.81 66.18 -43.76
C ALA A 450 -9.48 65.11 -44.63
N VAL A 451 -8.96 63.88 -44.60
CA VAL A 451 -9.52 62.74 -45.35
C VAL A 451 -9.95 61.67 -44.36
N ASP A 452 -11.27 61.42 -44.27
CA ASP A 452 -11.84 60.35 -43.44
C ASP A 452 -11.42 58.97 -43.93
N GLY A 453 -11.24 58.03 -43.00
CA GLY A 453 -10.79 56.67 -43.30
C GLY A 453 -11.88 55.81 -43.96
N GLY A 454 -11.52 55.16 -45.07
CA GLY A 454 -12.33 54.14 -45.73
C GLY A 454 -11.83 52.72 -45.46
N TRP A 455 -12.76 51.77 -45.35
CA TRP A 455 -12.44 50.35 -45.17
C TRP A 455 -11.86 49.75 -46.45
N SER A 456 -10.84 48.90 -46.29
CA SER A 456 -10.43 47.95 -47.32
C SER A 456 -11.58 47.01 -47.69
N PRO A 457 -11.52 46.34 -48.86
CA PRO A 457 -12.20 45.07 -49.04
C PRO A 457 -11.88 44.13 -47.88
N TRP A 458 -12.86 43.30 -47.50
CA TRP A 458 -12.60 42.20 -46.57
C TRP A 458 -11.60 41.21 -47.16
N SER A 459 -10.82 40.56 -46.30
CA SER A 459 -10.10 39.34 -46.67
C SER A 459 -11.08 38.26 -47.13
N PRO A 460 -10.62 37.24 -47.89
CA PRO A 460 -11.32 35.96 -47.91
C PRO A 460 -11.51 35.44 -46.47
N TRP A 461 -12.53 34.61 -46.28
CA TRP A 461 -12.74 33.87 -45.04
C TRP A 461 -11.57 32.91 -44.78
N SER A 462 -11.20 32.74 -43.51
CA SER A 462 -10.28 31.68 -43.08
C SER A 462 -10.87 30.30 -43.35
N SER A 463 -10.02 29.26 -43.36
CA SER A 463 -10.51 27.89 -43.15
C SER A 463 -11.34 27.81 -41.87
N CYS A 464 -12.41 27.00 -41.90
CA CYS A 464 -13.24 26.71 -40.73
C CYS A 464 -12.38 26.20 -39.56
N SER A 465 -12.65 26.66 -38.33
CA SER A 465 -11.88 26.31 -37.13
C SER A 465 -11.96 24.84 -36.71
N THR A 466 -12.86 24.06 -37.32
CA THR A 466 -13.06 22.63 -37.07
C THR A 466 -13.29 21.87 -38.38
N ASN A 467 -12.67 20.69 -38.54
CA ASN A 467 -12.77 19.92 -39.78
C ASN A 467 -14.12 19.17 -39.94
N CYS A 468 -14.88 18.95 -38.87
CA CYS A 468 -16.21 18.32 -38.88
C CYS A 468 -17.11 18.96 -37.81
N GLY A 469 -18.42 18.92 -38.00
CA GLY A 469 -19.39 19.60 -37.13
C GLY A 469 -19.40 21.13 -37.28
N GLU A 470 -19.85 21.81 -36.23
CA GLU A 470 -20.04 23.27 -36.21
C GLU A 470 -18.80 23.99 -35.67
N GLY A 471 -18.37 25.03 -36.39
CA GLY A 471 -17.21 25.84 -36.09
C GLY A 471 -17.39 27.28 -36.57
N TYR A 472 -16.29 28.02 -36.72
CA TYR A 472 -16.31 29.40 -37.21
C TYR A 472 -15.21 29.68 -38.23
N GLU A 473 -15.53 30.55 -39.17
CA GLU A 473 -14.61 31.18 -40.11
C GLU A 473 -14.49 32.68 -39.78
N ILE A 474 -13.33 33.28 -40.05
CA ILE A 474 -13.02 34.68 -39.71
C ILE A 474 -12.57 35.42 -40.96
N ARG A 475 -13.04 36.68 -41.14
CA ARG A 475 -12.47 37.61 -42.11
C ARG A 475 -12.11 38.95 -41.45
N GLN A 476 -11.15 39.64 -42.04
CA GLN A 476 -10.59 40.89 -41.50
C GLN A 476 -10.50 41.97 -42.57
N ARG A 477 -10.62 43.24 -42.17
CA ARG A 477 -10.43 44.42 -43.03
C ARG A 477 -9.62 45.49 -42.30
N LYS A 478 -9.00 46.39 -43.05
CA LYS A 478 -8.14 47.46 -42.50
C LYS A 478 -8.66 48.83 -42.92
N CYS A 479 -8.51 49.83 -42.06
CA CYS A 479 -8.94 51.20 -42.35
C CYS A 479 -7.86 51.93 -43.17
N ASN A 480 -7.72 51.58 -44.45
CA ASN A 480 -6.63 52.06 -45.31
C ASN A 480 -7.02 52.35 -46.77
N ASN A 481 -8.31 52.44 -47.11
CA ASN A 481 -8.79 52.67 -48.47
C ASN A 481 -9.91 53.73 -48.55
N PRO A 482 -9.59 55.04 -48.48
CA PRO A 482 -8.28 55.60 -48.16
C PRO A 482 -7.93 55.46 -46.66
N ALA A 483 -6.65 55.59 -46.31
CA ALA A 483 -6.26 55.72 -44.90
C ALA A 483 -6.69 57.10 -44.37
N PRO A 484 -7.11 57.21 -43.09
CA PRO A 484 -7.43 58.50 -42.50
C PRO A 484 -6.18 59.39 -42.44
N LEU A 485 -6.28 60.60 -43.00
CA LEU A 485 -5.18 61.56 -43.11
C LEU A 485 -5.60 62.93 -42.58
N ASN A 486 -4.62 63.71 -42.11
CA ASN A 486 -4.80 65.11 -41.69
C ASN A 486 -5.93 65.35 -40.66
N GLY A 487 -6.21 64.36 -39.80
CA GLY A 487 -7.24 64.46 -38.75
C GLY A 487 -8.63 63.93 -39.11
N GLY A 488 -8.79 63.28 -40.28
CA GLY A 488 -10.03 62.58 -40.62
C GLY A 488 -10.37 61.43 -39.66
N GLN A 489 -11.65 61.13 -39.54
CA GLN A 489 -12.19 60.10 -38.64
C GLN A 489 -11.73 58.69 -39.03
N TYR A 490 -11.47 57.86 -38.03
CA TYR A 490 -11.25 56.42 -38.24
C TYR A 490 -12.55 55.72 -38.65
N CYS A 491 -12.42 54.67 -39.46
CA CYS A 491 -13.53 53.91 -40.03
C CYS A 491 -14.47 53.38 -38.95
N ARG A 492 -15.79 53.60 -39.11
CA ARG A 492 -16.80 53.09 -38.16
C ARG A 492 -17.20 51.64 -38.48
N GLY A 493 -17.42 50.84 -37.44
CA GLY A 493 -17.75 49.41 -37.51
C GLY A 493 -16.59 48.50 -37.12
N ASN A 494 -16.82 47.18 -37.11
CA ASN A 494 -15.79 46.21 -36.71
C ASN A 494 -14.77 45.98 -37.84
N ASP A 495 -13.52 45.73 -37.47
CA ASP A 495 -12.40 45.32 -38.33
C ASP A 495 -12.32 43.79 -38.52
N VAL A 496 -12.95 43.02 -37.64
CA VAL A 496 -13.08 41.55 -37.67
C VAL A 496 -14.55 41.14 -37.75
N GLU A 497 -14.84 40.11 -38.55
CA GLU A 497 -16.16 39.49 -38.67
C GLU A 497 -16.04 37.96 -38.55
N TYR A 498 -17.05 37.33 -37.93
CA TYR A 498 -17.13 35.90 -37.68
C TYR A 498 -18.38 35.35 -38.36
N ASN A 499 -18.28 34.21 -39.03
CA ASN A 499 -19.42 33.45 -39.53
C ASN A 499 -19.35 31.99 -39.04
N VAL A 500 -20.51 31.34 -38.90
CA VAL A 500 -20.60 29.95 -38.42
C VAL A 500 -20.53 29.01 -39.63
N CYS A 501 -19.44 28.24 -39.71
CA CYS A 501 -19.29 27.16 -40.68
C CYS A 501 -19.82 25.85 -40.09
N ARG A 502 -20.49 25.04 -40.92
CA ARG A 502 -21.04 23.74 -40.52
C ARG A 502 -20.60 22.67 -41.52
N ASN A 503 -19.60 21.89 -41.12
CA ASN A 503 -19.15 20.71 -41.83
C ASN A 503 -19.97 19.48 -41.44
N ASP A 504 -19.80 18.40 -42.21
CA ASP A 504 -20.47 17.12 -41.99
C ASP A 504 -20.28 16.53 -40.59
N SER A 505 -21.22 15.65 -40.22
CA SER A 505 -21.24 14.87 -38.98
C SER A 505 -19.92 14.16 -38.69
N CYS A 506 -19.28 14.45 -37.56
CA CYS A 506 -18.03 13.79 -37.16
C CYS A 506 -18.20 12.25 -37.03
N PRO A 507 -17.24 11.44 -37.53
CA PRO A 507 -17.34 9.98 -37.52
C PRO A 507 -17.19 9.38 -36.11
N GLU A 508 -18.11 8.49 -35.73
CA GLU A 508 -18.19 7.92 -34.37
C GLU A 508 -16.95 7.05 -34.01
N GLN A 509 -16.25 7.40 -32.93
CA GLN A 509 -15.10 6.65 -32.42
C GLN A 509 -15.58 5.48 -31.54
N ARG A 510 -15.50 4.25 -32.05
CA ARG A 510 -15.75 3.01 -31.30
C ARG A 510 -14.45 2.37 -30.81
N ARG A 511 -14.28 2.22 -29.50
CA ARG A 511 -13.25 1.35 -28.90
C ARG A 511 -13.88 0.12 -28.26
N LEU A 512 -13.22 -1.03 -28.40
CA LEU A 512 -13.56 -2.28 -27.74
C LEU A 512 -12.42 -2.65 -26.80
N HIS A 513 -12.75 -3.04 -25.57
CA HIS A 513 -11.86 -3.71 -24.65
C HIS A 513 -12.52 -5.02 -24.19
N THR A 514 -11.74 -6.08 -24.06
CA THR A 514 -12.23 -7.42 -23.71
C THR A 514 -11.43 -7.90 -22.52
N THR A 515 -12.10 -8.34 -21.45
CA THR A 515 -11.42 -8.91 -20.29
C THR A 515 -10.88 -10.31 -20.61
N GLU A 516 -9.91 -10.76 -19.81
CA GLU A 516 -9.53 -12.17 -19.75
C GLU A 516 -10.69 -13.09 -19.36
N TRP A 517 -10.53 -14.38 -19.66
CA TRP A 517 -11.51 -15.43 -19.35
C TRP A 517 -11.47 -15.85 -17.88
N ILE A 518 -12.53 -15.55 -17.14
CA ILE A 518 -12.74 -15.98 -15.76
C ILE A 518 -13.34 -17.39 -15.74
N VAL A 519 -12.67 -18.33 -15.07
CA VAL A 519 -13.15 -19.72 -14.92
C VAL A 519 -14.09 -19.83 -13.71
N MET A 520 -15.28 -20.37 -13.93
CA MET A 520 -16.39 -20.40 -12.97
C MET A 520 -16.81 -21.83 -12.62
N LYS A 521 -16.38 -22.29 -11.45
CA LYS A 521 -16.57 -23.64 -10.86
C LYS A 521 -16.03 -24.81 -11.70
N ASN A 522 -15.52 -25.82 -10.99
CA ASN A 522 -14.98 -27.04 -11.56
C ASN A 522 -15.71 -28.26 -10.95
N THR A 523 -16.41 -29.01 -11.78
CA THR A 523 -16.87 -30.38 -11.50
C THR A 523 -16.43 -31.27 -12.67
N SER A 524 -16.20 -32.56 -12.38
CA SER A 524 -15.11 -33.40 -12.92
C SER A 524 -14.96 -33.63 -14.43
N SER A 525 -15.73 -32.95 -15.29
CA SER A 525 -15.59 -32.98 -16.75
C SER A 525 -16.10 -31.71 -17.47
N LYS A 526 -16.63 -30.70 -16.76
CA LYS A 526 -17.20 -29.48 -17.36
C LYS A 526 -16.87 -28.24 -16.51
N TYR A 527 -16.25 -27.24 -17.13
CA TYR A 527 -16.04 -25.92 -16.54
C TYR A 527 -16.57 -24.82 -17.47
N LEU A 528 -16.91 -23.67 -16.90
CA LEU A 528 -17.51 -22.55 -17.62
C LEU A 528 -16.56 -21.36 -17.61
N LYS A 529 -16.32 -20.76 -18.77
CA LYS A 529 -15.54 -19.51 -18.91
C LYS A 529 -16.48 -18.35 -19.19
N LYS A 530 -16.25 -17.21 -18.52
CA LYS A 530 -16.94 -15.94 -18.79
C LYS A 530 -15.94 -14.80 -19.01
N ARG A 531 -16.23 -13.92 -19.96
CA ARG A 531 -15.52 -12.64 -20.15
C ARG A 531 -16.51 -11.51 -20.41
N PHE A 532 -16.04 -10.28 -20.28
CA PHE A 532 -16.82 -9.08 -20.59
C PHE A 532 -16.20 -8.33 -21.76
N LYS A 533 -17.03 -8.02 -22.77
CA LYS A 533 -16.73 -7.13 -23.89
C LYS A 533 -17.30 -5.75 -23.57
N ILE A 534 -16.42 -4.79 -23.29
CA ILE A 534 -16.74 -3.39 -23.00
C ILE A 534 -16.57 -2.59 -24.28
N THR A 535 -17.67 -2.03 -24.80
CA THR A 535 -17.62 -1.09 -25.93
C THR A 535 -17.82 0.34 -25.44
N CYS A 536 -16.89 1.21 -25.78
CA CYS A 536 -17.00 2.65 -25.59
C CYS A 536 -17.27 3.30 -26.95
N ARG A 537 -18.31 4.13 -27.04
CA ARG A 537 -18.64 4.94 -28.21
C ARG A 537 -18.68 6.41 -27.82
N ALA A 538 -18.06 7.27 -28.61
CA ALA A 538 -18.20 8.71 -28.51
C ALA A 538 -18.02 9.35 -29.91
N PRO A 539 -18.76 10.41 -30.27
CA PRO A 539 -18.57 11.09 -31.55
C PRO A 539 -17.28 11.94 -31.59
N VAL A 540 -16.72 12.33 -30.43
CA VAL A 540 -15.50 13.13 -30.32
C VAL A 540 -14.64 12.73 -29.10
N LYS A 541 -13.38 13.21 -29.04
CA LYS A 541 -12.45 13.02 -27.90
C LYS A 541 -12.84 13.85 -26.66
N HIS A 542 -14.09 13.80 -26.19
CA HIS A 542 -14.55 14.54 -25.01
C HIS A 542 -15.19 13.60 -23.98
N ALA A 543 -14.71 13.65 -22.73
CA ALA A 543 -15.05 12.68 -21.69
C ALA A 543 -16.55 12.64 -21.34
N HIS A 544 -17.25 13.76 -21.48
CA HIS A 544 -18.67 13.91 -21.16
C HIS A 544 -19.63 13.36 -22.24
N GLN A 545 -19.13 12.77 -23.34
CA GLN A 545 -19.96 12.17 -24.40
C GLN A 545 -19.74 10.65 -24.57
N LEU A 546 -19.08 10.00 -23.60
CA LEU A 546 -18.79 8.57 -23.60
C LEU A 546 -20.03 7.73 -23.27
N LYS A 547 -20.53 6.96 -24.25
CA LYS A 547 -21.50 5.88 -24.04
C LYS A 547 -20.76 4.56 -23.87
N LEU A 548 -20.84 3.96 -22.68
CA LEU A 548 -20.37 2.60 -22.42
C LEU A 548 -21.51 1.60 -22.61
N SER A 549 -21.20 0.46 -23.23
CA SER A 549 -22.08 -0.72 -23.28
C SER A 549 -21.24 -1.97 -23.03
N VAL A 550 -21.60 -2.71 -21.99
CA VAL A 550 -20.95 -3.96 -21.57
C VAL A 550 -21.81 -5.13 -22.01
N ARG A 551 -21.18 -6.13 -22.63
CA ARG A 551 -21.79 -7.44 -22.90
C ARG A 551 -20.97 -8.53 -22.20
N ASN A 552 -21.65 -9.53 -21.66
CA ASN A 552 -21.02 -10.76 -21.20
C ASN A 552 -20.94 -11.77 -22.35
N GLU A 553 -20.00 -12.71 -22.25
CA GLU A 553 -19.78 -13.77 -23.21
C GLU A 553 -19.42 -15.04 -22.45
N THR A 554 -20.05 -16.16 -22.82
CA THR A 554 -20.00 -17.41 -22.05
C THR A 554 -19.52 -18.52 -22.96
N GLN A 555 -18.47 -19.24 -22.58
CA GLN A 555 -17.94 -20.39 -23.31
C GLN A 555 -18.03 -21.63 -22.43
N TYR A 556 -18.57 -22.71 -22.98
CA TYR A 556 -18.71 -24.00 -22.30
C TYR A 556 -17.58 -24.93 -22.74
N CYS A 557 -16.82 -25.46 -21.79
CA CYS A 557 -15.70 -26.34 -22.08
C CYS A 557 -15.94 -27.76 -21.55
N TYR A 558 -15.61 -28.74 -22.38
CA TYR A 558 -15.60 -30.16 -22.09
C TYR A 558 -14.17 -30.68 -22.28
N GLY A 559 -13.47 -30.97 -21.18
CA GLY A 559 -12.03 -31.27 -21.23
C GLY A 559 -11.23 -30.09 -21.80
N GLN A 560 -10.47 -30.32 -22.88
CA GLN A 560 -9.67 -29.28 -23.56
C GLN A 560 -10.44 -28.56 -24.68
N GLN A 561 -11.66 -28.99 -25.03
CA GLN A 561 -12.40 -28.50 -26.20
C GLN A 561 -13.58 -27.62 -25.75
N CYS A 562 -13.79 -26.48 -26.43
CA CYS A 562 -14.65 -25.41 -25.95
C CYS A 562 -15.42 -24.74 -27.10
N ASP A 563 -16.65 -25.16 -27.35
CA ASP A 563 -17.47 -24.59 -28.42
C ASP A 563 -18.06 -23.21 -28.04
N SER A 564 -18.33 -22.40 -29.05
CA SER A 564 -18.98 -21.09 -28.93
C SER A 564 -20.02 -20.92 -30.01
N GLU A 565 -21.26 -20.62 -29.63
CA GLU A 565 -22.30 -20.18 -30.54
C GLU A 565 -21.96 -18.77 -31.05
N ASP A 566 -21.58 -18.67 -32.33
CA ASP A 566 -21.96 -17.61 -33.29
C ASP A 566 -21.22 -17.85 -34.62
N LEU A 567 -21.88 -18.56 -35.55
CA LEU A 567 -21.42 -18.75 -36.93
C LEU A 567 -22.23 -17.87 -37.88
N VAL A 568 -21.62 -16.79 -38.38
CA VAL A 568 -22.00 -16.14 -39.64
C VAL A 568 -20.71 -15.75 -40.38
N GLU A 569 -20.72 -15.93 -41.69
CA GLU A 569 -19.58 -15.77 -42.59
C GLU A 569 -19.06 -14.33 -42.66
N TYR A 570 -17.75 -14.17 -42.83
CA TYR A 570 -17.20 -13.80 -44.14
C TYR A 570 -15.71 -14.17 -44.21
N SER A 571 -15.28 -14.65 -45.38
CA SER A 571 -13.90 -15.05 -45.65
C SER A 571 -13.02 -13.85 -46.00
N ASP A 572 -11.89 -13.69 -45.33
CA ASP A 572 -10.62 -13.35 -45.97
C ASP A 572 -9.43 -13.46 -44.99
N TRP A 573 -8.22 -13.19 -45.48
CA TRP A 573 -6.98 -13.10 -44.68
C TRP A 573 -7.16 -12.33 -43.35
N GLY A 574 -6.50 -12.81 -42.29
CA GLY A 574 -6.42 -12.11 -41.02
C GLY A 574 -5.95 -10.66 -41.19
N ALA A 575 -6.60 -9.71 -40.49
CA ALA A 575 -6.33 -8.29 -40.66
C ALA A 575 -4.85 -7.95 -40.40
N TRP A 576 -4.24 -7.20 -41.33
CA TRP A 576 -2.86 -6.74 -41.22
C TRP A 576 -2.59 -6.05 -39.88
N SER A 577 -1.41 -6.31 -39.32
CA SER A 577 -0.89 -5.54 -38.19
C SER A 577 -0.80 -4.04 -38.53
N ARG A 578 -0.65 -3.21 -37.49
CA ARG A 578 -0.12 -1.86 -37.71
C ARG A 578 1.28 -1.97 -38.35
N TRP A 579 1.62 -0.97 -39.15
CA TRP A 579 3.00 -0.75 -39.56
C TRP A 579 3.90 -0.57 -38.34
N SER A 580 5.12 -1.08 -38.41
CA SER A 580 6.20 -0.75 -37.48
C SER A 580 6.49 0.77 -37.49
N ASP A 581 7.30 1.23 -36.54
CA ASP A 581 8.01 2.48 -36.70
C ASP A 581 9.00 2.39 -37.89
N CYS A 582 9.37 3.55 -38.46
CA CYS A 582 10.26 3.60 -39.63
C CYS A 582 11.71 3.29 -39.22
N SER A 583 12.43 2.48 -40.02
CA SER A 583 13.78 2.02 -39.68
C SER A 583 14.83 3.14 -39.55
N VAL A 584 14.62 4.30 -40.19
CA VAL A 584 15.45 5.51 -40.07
C VAL A 584 14.57 6.77 -40.07
N SER A 585 15.10 7.89 -39.56
CA SER A 585 14.37 9.16 -39.42
C SER A 585 14.26 10.00 -40.71
N CYS A 586 15.23 9.89 -41.61
CA CYS A 586 15.27 10.51 -42.94
C CYS A 586 15.98 9.57 -43.94
N GLY A 587 16.07 9.93 -45.22
CA GLY A 587 16.93 9.25 -46.21
C GLY A 587 16.38 7.93 -46.76
N GLY A 588 15.11 7.62 -46.54
CA GLY A 588 14.48 6.37 -47.02
C GLY A 588 14.67 5.21 -46.04
N GLY A 589 13.70 5.03 -45.15
CA GLY A 589 13.57 3.85 -44.30
C GLY A 589 12.48 2.90 -44.78
N ILE A 590 12.37 1.75 -44.11
CA ILE A 590 11.37 0.73 -44.38
C ILE A 590 10.51 0.50 -43.13
N GLN A 591 9.20 0.41 -43.32
CA GLN A 591 8.25 -0.11 -42.34
C GLN A 591 7.78 -1.50 -42.75
N THR A 592 7.56 -2.38 -41.77
CA THR A 592 7.00 -3.72 -41.96
C THR A 592 5.60 -3.82 -41.34
N ARG A 593 4.77 -4.71 -41.88
CA ARG A 593 3.56 -5.22 -41.23
C ARG A 593 3.30 -6.67 -41.61
N THR A 594 2.65 -7.44 -40.74
CA THR A 594 2.40 -8.87 -40.95
C THR A 594 0.92 -9.20 -40.86
N ARG A 595 0.52 -10.31 -41.51
CA ARG A 595 -0.78 -10.96 -41.37
C ARG A 595 -0.58 -12.47 -41.30
N HIS A 596 -1.43 -13.15 -40.53
CA HIS A 596 -1.44 -14.60 -40.45
C HIS A 596 -2.52 -15.19 -41.35
N CYS A 597 -2.18 -16.21 -42.13
CA CYS A 597 -3.18 -17.01 -42.82
C CYS A 597 -3.93 -17.91 -41.81
N ILE A 598 -5.21 -18.18 -42.07
CA ILE A 598 -6.10 -18.86 -41.11
C ILE A 598 -6.31 -20.34 -41.48
N GLN A 599 -6.05 -20.75 -42.72
CA GLN A 599 -5.93 -22.17 -43.10
C GLN A 599 -5.00 -22.37 -44.31
N HIS A 600 -4.66 -23.62 -44.64
CA HIS A 600 -3.55 -23.91 -45.55
C HIS A 600 -3.87 -23.75 -47.05
N ASN A 601 -2.95 -23.05 -47.71
CA ASN A 601 -2.63 -23.02 -49.15
C ASN A 601 -3.21 -21.86 -49.99
N TYR A 602 -2.44 -21.51 -51.03
CA TYR A 602 -2.60 -20.43 -52.02
C TYR A 602 -2.28 -19.00 -51.57
N GLU A 603 -2.16 -18.10 -52.56
CA GLU A 603 -1.05 -17.16 -52.64
C GLU A 603 -1.32 -15.77 -52.06
N GLY A 604 -0.26 -15.17 -51.50
CA GLY A 604 -0.26 -13.78 -51.05
C GLY A 604 0.78 -13.53 -49.96
N GLU A 605 1.45 -12.38 -50.02
CA GLU A 605 2.46 -12.00 -49.04
C GLU A 605 1.89 -11.96 -47.61
N ALA A 606 2.56 -12.64 -46.67
CA ALA A 606 2.26 -12.59 -45.24
C ALA A 606 2.98 -11.44 -44.51
N LEU A 607 4.03 -10.90 -45.14
CA LEU A 607 4.81 -9.74 -44.71
C LEU A 607 4.71 -8.68 -45.81
N GLN A 608 4.30 -7.47 -45.46
CA GLN A 608 4.35 -6.34 -46.39
C GLN A 608 5.32 -5.29 -45.86
N THR A 609 6.20 -4.82 -46.75
CA THR A 609 7.09 -3.69 -46.54
C THR A 609 6.56 -2.45 -47.26
N ARG A 610 6.91 -1.26 -46.76
CA ARG A 610 6.78 0.01 -47.49
C ARG A 610 7.93 0.94 -47.14
N GLU A 611 8.25 1.83 -48.07
CA GLU A 611 9.16 2.94 -47.80
C GLU A 611 8.50 4.00 -46.91
N CYS A 612 9.33 4.70 -46.14
CA CYS A 612 8.96 5.76 -45.21
C CYS A 612 10.12 6.74 -45.07
N ASN A 613 9.85 7.97 -44.62
CA ASN A 613 10.87 8.99 -44.40
C ASN A 613 11.81 9.22 -45.62
N VAL A 614 11.26 9.15 -46.82
CA VAL A 614 11.95 9.33 -48.13
C VAL A 614 12.21 10.82 -48.44
N HIS A 615 12.56 11.59 -47.41
CA HIS A 615 13.03 12.97 -47.55
C HIS A 615 14.56 12.97 -47.39
N ASP A 616 15.27 13.74 -48.21
CA ASP A 616 16.73 13.79 -48.18
C ASP A 616 17.25 14.15 -46.78
N CYS A 617 18.15 13.31 -46.26
CA CYS A 617 19.03 13.71 -45.16
C CYS A 617 20.07 14.70 -45.72
N GLY A 618 19.71 15.98 -45.86
CA GLY A 618 20.71 17.02 -46.13
C GLY A 618 21.79 16.96 -45.05
N SER A 619 23.07 17.00 -45.43
CA SER A 619 24.19 16.89 -44.51
C SER A 619 24.36 18.18 -43.70
N TYR A 620 23.71 18.25 -42.55
CA TYR A 620 23.84 19.36 -41.61
C TYR A 620 24.21 18.89 -40.20
N TRP A 621 24.79 19.82 -39.45
CA TRP A 621 25.07 19.65 -38.04
C TRP A 621 23.78 19.58 -37.23
N GLY A 622 23.60 18.50 -36.47
CA GLY A 622 22.54 18.43 -35.47
C GLY A 622 22.71 19.50 -34.38
N CYS A 623 21.67 19.71 -33.58
CA CYS A 623 21.72 20.66 -32.48
C CYS A 623 22.90 20.38 -31.54
N TRP A 624 23.58 21.44 -31.11
CA TRP A 624 24.51 21.37 -29.98
C TRP A 624 23.79 20.86 -28.73
N THR A 625 24.48 20.05 -27.93
CA THR A 625 24.08 19.80 -26.54
C THR A 625 24.15 21.08 -25.72
N GLU A 626 23.50 21.06 -24.55
CA GLU A 626 23.84 21.99 -23.49
C GLU A 626 25.34 21.93 -23.14
N TRP A 627 25.84 23.04 -22.60
CA TRP A 627 27.20 23.13 -22.09
C TRP A 627 27.38 22.26 -20.83
N THR A 628 28.51 21.57 -20.73
CA THR A 628 28.93 20.94 -19.48
C THR A 628 29.20 21.99 -18.39
N PRO A 629 29.13 21.61 -17.09
CA PRO A 629 29.59 22.46 -15.99
C PRO A 629 31.06 22.88 -16.18
N CYS A 630 31.44 24.03 -15.62
CA CYS A 630 32.83 24.47 -15.68
C CYS A 630 33.74 23.49 -14.94
N ASN A 631 34.82 23.02 -15.58
CA ASN A 631 35.72 22.01 -15.02
C ASN A 631 36.60 22.53 -13.86
N ALA A 632 36.60 23.84 -13.60
CA ALA A 632 37.22 24.45 -12.43
C ALA A 632 36.13 24.96 -11.47
N THR A 633 36.29 24.69 -10.17
CA THR A 633 35.33 25.09 -9.14
C THR A 633 35.44 26.57 -8.75
N CYS A 634 36.64 27.15 -8.80
CA CYS A 634 36.89 28.59 -8.65
C CYS A 634 37.91 29.05 -9.71
N GLY A 635 37.91 30.34 -10.05
CA GLY A 635 38.78 30.91 -11.08
C GLY A 635 38.43 30.46 -12.51
N TRP A 636 39.43 30.38 -13.39
CA TRP A 636 39.25 30.04 -14.80
C TRP A 636 39.25 28.53 -15.04
N GLY A 637 38.23 28.04 -15.74
CA GLY A 637 38.14 26.67 -16.24
C GLY A 637 37.69 26.61 -17.69
N THR A 638 37.39 25.40 -18.15
CA THR A 638 36.79 25.15 -19.46
C THR A 638 35.48 24.39 -19.32
N ARG A 639 34.57 24.63 -20.26
CA ARG A 639 33.34 23.87 -20.49
C ARG A 639 33.27 23.46 -21.96
N SER A 640 32.56 22.38 -22.24
CA SER A 640 32.43 21.81 -23.58
C SER A 640 30.97 21.51 -23.94
N ARG A 641 30.65 21.55 -25.22
CA ARG A 641 29.41 21.01 -25.80
C ARG A 641 29.73 20.25 -27.08
N SER A 642 28.89 19.29 -27.44
CA SER A 642 29.07 18.47 -28.65
C SER A 642 27.85 18.54 -29.55
N ARG A 643 28.01 18.19 -30.83
CA ARG A 643 26.90 18.09 -31.79
C ARG A 643 27.07 16.84 -32.66
N PRO A 644 26.00 16.06 -32.91
CA PRO A 644 26.08 14.96 -33.85
C PRO A 644 26.14 15.48 -35.29
N CYS A 645 27.00 14.92 -36.12
CA CYS A 645 26.89 15.04 -37.58
C CYS A 645 25.71 14.17 -38.04
N LEU A 646 24.80 14.72 -38.85
CA LEU A 646 23.63 14.01 -39.37
C LEU A 646 23.79 13.83 -40.89
N GLY A 647 24.72 12.94 -41.26
CA GLY A 647 25.12 12.64 -42.64
C GLY A 647 26.57 12.16 -42.68
N GLU A 648 27.12 12.02 -43.89
CA GLU A 648 28.58 11.91 -44.08
C GLU A 648 29.16 13.27 -44.50
N GLY A 649 30.38 13.59 -44.05
CA GLY A 649 31.12 14.77 -44.52
C GLY A 649 30.71 16.13 -43.91
N CYS A 650 30.23 16.20 -42.67
CA CYS A 650 29.99 17.49 -42.01
C CYS A 650 31.31 18.27 -41.80
N GLU A 651 31.40 19.49 -42.34
CA GLU A 651 32.58 20.36 -42.22
C GLU A 651 32.54 21.22 -40.94
N GLY A 652 33.68 21.31 -40.23
CA GLY A 652 33.84 22.02 -38.95
C GLY A 652 33.86 21.11 -37.71
N ASP A 653 33.98 21.69 -36.52
CA ASP A 653 34.19 20.93 -35.28
C ASP A 653 32.91 20.29 -34.73
N ALA A 654 32.98 19.01 -34.32
CA ALA A 654 31.90 18.30 -33.64
C ALA A 654 31.82 18.61 -32.12
N VAL A 655 32.84 19.26 -31.56
CA VAL A 655 32.95 19.61 -30.13
C VAL A 655 33.48 21.04 -30.03
N GLU A 656 32.77 21.89 -29.29
CA GLU A 656 33.19 23.26 -29.00
C GLU A 656 33.61 23.35 -27.52
N VAL A 657 34.72 24.03 -27.25
CA VAL A 657 35.26 24.23 -25.90
C VAL A 657 35.42 25.72 -25.65
N GLN A 658 34.84 26.21 -24.56
CA GLN A 658 34.87 27.62 -24.17
C GLN A 658 35.46 27.77 -22.77
N THR A 659 36.23 28.83 -22.55
CA THR A 659 36.66 29.23 -21.20
C THR A 659 35.47 29.75 -20.39
N CYS A 660 35.44 29.38 -19.11
CA CYS A 660 34.44 29.82 -18.15
C CYS A 660 35.13 30.39 -16.92
N GLN A 661 34.54 31.43 -16.33
CA GLN A 661 35.06 32.09 -15.14
C GLN A 661 34.10 31.82 -13.98
N SER A 662 34.58 31.10 -12.98
CA SER A 662 33.95 30.99 -11.66
C SER A 662 34.48 32.10 -10.74
N GLU A 663 33.90 32.24 -9.55
CA GLU A 663 34.31 33.25 -8.56
C GLU A 663 35.78 33.07 -8.13
N SER A 664 36.38 34.15 -7.64
CA SER A 664 37.82 34.24 -7.35
C SER A 664 38.25 33.34 -6.19
N CYS A 665 39.23 32.45 -6.43
CA CYS A 665 39.87 31.68 -5.38
C CYS A 665 40.73 32.60 -4.47
N GLU A 666 40.33 32.80 -3.21
CA GLU A 666 41.24 33.37 -2.20
C GLU A 666 42.09 32.25 -1.53
N PRO A 667 43.42 32.42 -1.41
CA PRO A 667 44.29 31.42 -0.79
C PRO A 667 44.42 31.62 0.73
N ILE A 668 44.04 30.63 1.53
CA ILE A 668 44.35 30.58 2.96
C ILE A 668 45.74 29.99 3.16
N LEU A 669 46.74 30.80 3.58
CA LEU A 669 47.86 30.33 4.43
C LEU A 669 48.71 31.47 5.04
N GLY A 670 48.32 31.91 6.25
CA GLY A 670 49.18 32.21 7.41
C GLY A 670 50.27 33.31 7.38
N GLY A 671 50.21 34.22 8.37
CA GLY A 671 51.42 34.89 8.87
C GLY A 671 51.26 36.25 9.57
N GLN A 672 51.05 36.25 10.90
CA GLN A 672 51.37 37.37 11.85
C GLN A 672 50.65 38.73 11.61
N LEU A 673 50.68 39.76 12.48
CA LEU A 673 50.67 39.84 13.96
C LEU A 673 50.01 41.19 14.37
N GLU A 674 49.38 41.22 15.54
CA GLU A 674 49.08 42.41 16.36
C GLU A 674 48.13 43.53 15.83
N GLN A 675 47.83 44.47 16.73
CA GLN A 675 46.80 45.52 16.64
C GLN A 675 47.46 46.92 16.56
N PRO A 676 46.69 48.01 16.30
CA PRO A 676 46.10 48.80 17.41
C PRO A 676 44.60 49.09 17.18
N SER A 677 43.67 49.06 18.14
CA SER A 677 43.60 49.52 19.55
C SER A 677 43.19 51.00 19.73
N CYS A 678 41.97 51.23 20.23
CA CYS A 678 41.49 52.45 20.91
C CYS A 678 40.03 52.24 21.35
N VAL A 679 39.57 52.49 22.57
CA VAL A 679 40.18 52.58 23.92
C VAL A 679 39.10 52.06 24.90
N ALA A 680 39.41 51.23 25.90
CA ALA A 680 39.68 51.61 27.30
C ALA A 680 38.59 52.47 27.98
N SER A 681 38.29 52.30 29.28
CA SER A 681 39.04 51.62 30.34
C SER A 681 38.17 50.94 31.39
N SER A 682 38.73 49.90 32.02
CA SER A 682 38.24 49.33 33.28
C SER A 682 39.21 49.66 34.42
N LEU A 683 38.67 49.80 35.62
CA LEU A 683 39.35 49.81 36.93
C LEU A 683 38.36 49.14 37.92
N SER A 684 38.74 48.42 38.96
CA SER A 684 39.98 47.74 39.37
C SER A 684 39.61 46.91 40.62
N PHE A 685 40.59 46.21 41.22
CA PHE A 685 40.46 45.44 42.47
C PHE A 685 39.63 44.16 42.39
N PHE A 686 39.83 43.14 43.23
CA PHE A 686 41.00 42.47 43.82
C PHE A 686 40.45 41.55 44.93
N PHE A 687 40.96 40.32 44.98
CA PHE A 687 41.08 39.47 46.18
C PHE A 687 39.86 38.79 46.86
N ILE A 688 40.16 37.53 47.26
CA ILE A 688 39.63 36.73 48.39
C ILE A 688 38.23 36.08 48.24
N GLY A 689 38.23 34.73 48.26
CA GLY A 689 37.65 34.05 49.42
C GLY A 689 36.38 33.19 49.28
N ALA A 690 36.53 31.97 48.75
CA ALA A 690 35.95 30.70 49.24
C ALA A 690 34.41 30.52 49.49
N ILE A 691 33.98 29.24 49.44
CA ILE A 691 32.63 28.74 49.80
C ILE A 691 31.55 29.23 48.78
N VAL A 692 30.60 28.45 48.26
CA VAL A 692 29.88 27.26 48.75
C VAL A 692 29.79 26.16 47.67
N GLY A 693 30.12 24.92 48.04
CA GLY A 693 29.78 23.72 47.27
C GLY A 693 28.75 22.85 48.01
N LEU A 694 27.46 23.15 47.89
CA LEU A 694 26.37 22.43 48.59
C LEU A 694 25.07 22.32 47.77
N MET A 695 25.09 21.61 46.63
CA MET A 695 23.88 21.10 45.95
C MET A 695 24.01 19.69 45.31
N PRO A 696 24.61 18.67 45.98
CA PRO A 696 24.28 17.26 45.69
C PRO A 696 23.79 16.45 46.90
N SER A 697 23.69 17.03 48.10
CA SER A 697 23.47 16.30 49.36
C SER A 697 22.01 15.89 49.63
N LEU A 698 21.01 16.53 49.02
CA LEU A 698 19.59 16.31 49.35
C LEU A 698 18.93 15.11 48.65
N ILE A 699 19.52 14.56 47.58
CA ILE A 699 18.96 13.39 46.86
C ILE A 699 19.51 12.07 47.43
N TYR A 700 20.72 12.07 48.00
CA TYR A 700 21.33 10.87 48.59
C TYR A 700 20.69 10.45 49.92
N LEU A 701 20.22 11.42 50.72
CA LEU A 701 19.65 11.19 52.06
C LEU A 701 18.25 10.55 52.04
N SER A 702 17.42 10.83 51.03
CA SER A 702 16.11 10.19 50.87
C SER A 702 16.23 8.71 50.52
N TYR A 703 17.22 8.35 49.68
CA TYR A 703 17.51 6.95 49.32
C TYR A 703 17.99 6.13 50.52
N TYR A 704 18.77 6.73 51.43
CA TYR A 704 19.34 6.00 52.58
C TYR A 704 18.31 5.69 53.69
N PHE A 705 17.31 6.56 53.88
CA PHE A 705 16.34 6.41 54.98
C PHE A 705 15.29 5.29 54.78
N PHE A 706 14.94 4.95 53.54
CA PHE A 706 13.91 3.92 53.27
C PHE A 706 14.42 2.48 53.33
N LYS A 707 15.74 2.23 53.42
CA LYS A 707 16.33 0.88 53.34
C LYS A 707 16.71 0.24 54.69
N LYS A 708 16.09 0.64 55.82
CA LYS A 708 16.47 0.11 57.16
C LYS A 708 15.35 -0.12 58.20
N LYS A 709 14.23 -0.73 57.79
CA LYS A 709 13.25 -1.46 58.63
C LYS A 709 12.45 -2.39 57.69
N LYS A 710 12.24 -3.70 57.94
CA LYS A 710 12.66 -4.62 59.03
C LYS A 710 13.10 -5.95 58.41
N ASN A 711 13.91 -6.74 59.12
CA ASN A 711 13.88 -8.21 59.03
C ASN A 711 13.35 -8.76 60.38
N THR A 712 12.37 -9.67 60.36
CA THR A 712 12.38 -11.03 60.95
C THR A 712 10.99 -11.68 60.92
N VAL A 713 11.00 -12.99 60.72
CA VAL A 713 9.93 -14.02 60.68
C VAL A 713 9.80 -14.66 62.10
N PRO A 714 8.79 -15.48 62.52
CA PRO A 714 7.62 -16.09 61.83
C PRO A 714 6.23 -15.85 62.48
N CYS A 715 5.15 -16.36 61.86
CA CYS A 715 4.24 -17.41 62.40
C CYS A 715 2.82 -17.43 61.76
N SER A 716 2.25 -18.64 61.69
CA SER A 716 0.80 -18.95 61.64
C SER A 716 0.34 -19.30 63.08
N PRO A 717 -0.94 -19.33 63.52
CA PRO A 717 -2.15 -19.57 62.70
C PRO A 717 -3.52 -18.95 63.16
N HIS A 718 -4.57 -19.24 62.36
CA HIS A 718 -5.97 -19.57 62.74
C HIS A 718 -6.98 -18.60 63.45
N TYR A 719 -8.23 -18.66 62.94
CA TYR A 719 -9.59 -18.49 63.56
C TYR A 719 -10.25 -17.10 63.82
N ILE A 720 -11.26 -16.80 62.98
CA ILE A 720 -12.64 -16.25 63.22
C ILE A 720 -12.90 -15.11 64.24
N THR A 721 -13.38 -13.96 63.72
CA THR A 721 -14.77 -13.41 63.82
C THR A 721 -14.92 -12.33 62.71
N ALA A 722 -15.96 -12.21 61.87
CA ALA A 722 -17.43 -12.28 62.02
C ALA A 722 -18.10 -10.91 62.34
N GLU A 723 -18.40 -10.12 61.30
CA GLU A 723 -19.50 -9.15 61.27
C GLU A 723 -19.96 -8.90 59.80
N GLN A 724 -21.13 -8.30 59.57
CA GLN A 724 -21.86 -8.41 58.28
C GLN A 724 -22.27 -7.08 57.61
N ASN A 725 -22.30 -7.12 56.26
CA ASN A 725 -23.19 -6.35 55.37
C ASN A 725 -22.97 -4.81 55.27
N PRO A 726 -23.60 -4.11 54.28
CA PRO A 726 -24.44 -4.59 53.18
C PRO A 726 -23.90 -4.29 51.75
N TYR A 727 -24.59 -4.84 50.75
CA TYR A 727 -24.38 -4.56 49.32
C TYR A 727 -24.93 -3.19 48.90
N ILE A 728 -24.30 -2.59 47.88
CA ILE A 728 -24.94 -1.64 46.95
C ILE A 728 -24.69 -2.16 45.52
N SER A 729 -25.73 -2.17 44.69
CA SER A 729 -25.68 -2.58 43.28
C SER A 729 -26.16 -1.47 42.36
N VAL A 730 -25.51 -1.32 41.20
CA VAL A 730 -25.85 -0.33 40.16
C VAL A 730 -25.78 -1.05 38.79
N PRO A 731 -26.70 -0.81 37.82
CA PRO A 731 -27.08 -1.86 36.87
C PRO A 731 -26.24 -1.96 35.59
N THR A 732 -26.21 -3.16 35.02
CA THR A 732 -25.76 -3.44 33.64
C THR A 732 -26.87 -3.13 32.63
N ARG A 733 -26.46 -2.77 31.39
CA ARG A 733 -27.37 -2.39 30.29
C ARG A 733 -27.51 -3.54 29.29
N GLU A 734 -28.65 -4.23 29.30
CA GLU A 734 -28.93 -5.35 28.39
C GLU A 734 -29.38 -4.92 26.98
N LYS A 735 -29.30 -5.86 26.03
CA LYS A 735 -29.86 -5.75 24.66
C LYS A 735 -31.16 -6.55 24.58
N VAL A 736 -32.24 -5.91 24.12
CA VAL A 736 -33.55 -6.57 23.97
C VAL A 736 -33.63 -7.39 22.67
N THR A 737 -34.05 -8.65 22.78
CA THR A 737 -34.48 -9.48 21.65
C THR A 737 -36.01 -9.63 21.63
N LYS A 738 -36.60 -9.76 20.44
CA LYS A 738 -38.06 -9.85 20.25
C LYS A 738 -38.61 -11.25 20.54
N LYS A 739 -39.82 -11.35 21.09
CA LYS A 739 -40.76 -12.45 20.77
C LYS A 739 -42.24 -12.05 20.94
N HIS A 740 -43.13 -12.92 20.45
CA HIS A 740 -44.55 -12.66 20.19
C HIS A 740 -45.46 -12.67 21.42
N SER A 741 -46.61 -12.00 21.28
CA SER A 741 -47.91 -12.40 21.83
C SER A 741 -49.01 -12.21 20.77
N SER A 742 -50.19 -12.81 21.00
CA SER A 742 -51.36 -12.88 20.12
C SER A 742 -52.65 -12.68 20.97
N PRO A 743 -53.88 -12.81 20.44
CA PRO A 743 -54.54 -12.06 19.36
C PRO A 743 -55.90 -11.46 19.83
N THR A 744 -56.80 -11.11 18.89
CA THR A 744 -58.25 -10.78 19.06
C THR A 744 -58.63 -9.48 19.81
N ALA A 745 -59.71 -8.77 19.46
CA ALA A 745 -60.53 -8.70 18.22
C ALA A 745 -61.43 -7.43 18.26
N GLY A 746 -61.85 -6.87 17.10
CA GLY A 746 -62.93 -5.86 17.08
C GLY A 746 -63.06 -4.97 15.83
N PHE A 747 -64.04 -5.31 14.97
CA PHE A 747 -64.86 -4.45 14.08
C PHE A 747 -64.27 -3.49 13.01
N TYR A 748 -65.03 -3.42 11.91
CA TYR A 748 -65.03 -2.50 10.75
C TYR A 748 -66.53 -2.20 10.42
N PRO A 749 -66.91 -1.29 9.51
CA PRO A 749 -66.30 -0.07 8.95
C PRO A 749 -67.20 1.14 9.39
N PRO A 750 -67.77 2.07 8.57
CA PRO A 750 -67.39 2.72 7.30
C PRO A 750 -67.49 4.29 7.34
N ASN A 751 -67.43 4.92 6.15
CA ASN A 751 -67.89 6.28 5.78
C ASN A 751 -67.12 7.51 6.32
N GLY A 752 -66.78 8.43 5.40
CA GLY A 752 -66.26 9.77 5.72
C GLY A 752 -65.36 10.37 4.63
N THR A 753 -65.94 11.10 3.67
CA THR A 753 -65.18 12.00 2.76
C THR A 753 -65.07 13.40 3.39
N VAL A 754 -64.02 14.19 3.03
CA VAL A 754 -64.08 15.64 2.69
C VAL A 754 -62.68 16.33 2.66
N LYS A 755 -62.52 17.15 1.61
CA LYS A 755 -61.64 18.33 1.37
C LYS A 755 -60.56 18.77 2.40
N SER A 756 -59.36 18.96 1.86
CA SER A 756 -58.55 20.21 1.85
C SER A 756 -58.86 21.34 2.85
N LEU A 757 -57.82 21.82 3.56
CA LEU A 757 -57.40 23.23 3.42
C LEU A 757 -55.89 23.49 3.74
N LYS A 758 -55.41 24.60 3.19
CA LYS A 758 -54.06 25.21 3.21
C LYS A 758 -53.26 25.16 4.53
N ARG A 759 -51.92 25.18 4.38
CA ARG A 759 -51.05 26.15 5.10
C ARG A 759 -50.39 27.10 4.10
N TYR A 760 -50.01 28.29 4.56
CA TYR A 760 -49.37 29.35 3.78
C TYR A 760 -47.86 29.14 3.61
N ALA A 761 -47.29 29.84 2.65
CA ALA A 761 -45.86 30.08 2.48
C ALA A 761 -45.61 31.59 2.32
N ASP A 762 -44.38 32.00 2.63
CA ASP A 762 -43.57 33.14 2.16
C ASP A 762 -44.14 34.57 2.06
N ASP A 763 -43.33 35.53 2.53
CA ASP A 763 -43.27 36.98 2.26
C ASP A 763 -41.99 37.51 2.99
N TYR A 764 -41.15 38.45 2.53
CA TYR A 764 -40.93 39.05 1.20
C TYR A 764 -39.57 39.81 1.15
N GLU A 765 -39.40 40.67 0.11
CA GLU A 765 -38.34 41.70 -0.06
C GLU A 765 -36.91 41.17 -0.35
N ILE A 766 -36.06 41.77 -1.20
CA ILE A 766 -36.16 42.82 -2.25
C ILE A 766 -34.96 42.57 -3.24
N SER A 767 -34.84 43.04 -4.48
CA SER A 767 -35.58 43.99 -5.34
C SER A 767 -35.56 43.54 -6.81
N THR A 768 -35.77 44.45 -7.79
CA THR A 768 -35.64 44.15 -9.24
C THR A 768 -35.13 45.35 -10.04
N LEU A 769 -34.59 45.10 -11.25
CA LEU A 769 -34.74 45.86 -12.52
C LEU A 769 -33.77 45.26 -13.57
N LYS A 770 -34.17 44.27 -14.38
CA LYS A 770 -34.86 44.35 -15.69
C LYS A 770 -34.13 45.21 -16.75
N ARG A 771 -33.64 44.62 -17.86
CA ARG A 771 -34.35 44.25 -19.13
C ARG A 771 -34.53 45.49 -20.04
N SER A 772 -34.34 45.47 -21.36
CA SER A 772 -34.90 44.55 -22.37
C SER A 772 -34.42 44.96 -23.81
N ASN A 773 -34.92 44.50 -24.99
CA ASN A 773 -36.15 43.76 -25.33
C ASN A 773 -36.14 43.12 -26.75
N HIS A 774 -37.11 42.20 -26.98
CA HIS A 774 -37.75 41.73 -28.26
C HIS A 774 -36.91 41.34 -29.51
N GLU A 775 -37.25 40.29 -30.30
CA GLU A 775 -38.07 39.07 -30.05
C GLU A 775 -37.66 37.90 -31.02
N VAL A 776 -38.43 37.19 -31.88
CA VAL A 776 -39.85 37.22 -32.32
C VAL A 776 -40.41 35.84 -32.75
N ARG A 777 -41.67 35.57 -32.38
CA ARG A 777 -42.67 34.59 -32.91
C ARG A 777 -42.30 33.17 -33.46
N ASN A 778 -43.09 32.21 -32.94
CA ASN A 778 -43.73 31.05 -33.60
C ASN A 778 -42.85 29.90 -34.17
N GLY A 779 -43.29 28.63 -34.15
CA GLY A 779 -44.49 28.03 -33.54
C GLY A 779 -44.80 26.63 -34.12
N HIS A 780 -45.70 25.86 -33.47
CA HIS A 780 -46.18 24.50 -33.86
C HIS A 780 -45.11 23.36 -33.83
N SER A 781 -45.43 22.06 -33.70
CA SER A 781 -46.65 21.39 -33.20
C SER A 781 -46.49 19.86 -33.14
N LYS A 782 -46.83 19.23 -31.98
CA LYS A 782 -47.34 17.82 -31.87
C LYS A 782 -46.37 16.68 -32.32
N GLN A 783 -46.58 15.38 -32.08
CA GLN A 783 -47.50 14.61 -31.20
C GLN A 783 -46.88 13.23 -30.90
N TYR A 784 -47.07 12.69 -29.68
CA TYR A 784 -47.36 11.26 -29.36
C TYR A 784 -46.26 10.18 -29.67
N GLU A 785 -46.21 8.99 -29.08
CA GLU A 785 -46.93 8.40 -27.92
C GLU A 785 -46.12 7.22 -27.28
N ASN A 786 -46.51 6.80 -26.07
CA ASN A 786 -46.56 5.44 -25.51
C ASN A 786 -45.35 4.48 -25.71
N ASP A 787 -44.67 4.08 -24.62
CA ASP A 787 -44.89 2.81 -23.87
C ASP A 787 -43.89 1.69 -24.30
N LYS A 788 -43.59 0.63 -23.54
CA LYS A 788 -43.98 0.24 -22.16
C LYS A 788 -42.82 -0.52 -21.48
N TYR A 789 -42.92 -0.62 -20.15
CA TYR A 789 -42.44 -1.67 -19.23
C TYR A 789 -42.20 -3.07 -19.86
N LEU A 790 -41.41 -4.00 -19.30
CA LEU A 790 -41.22 -4.31 -17.86
C LEU A 790 -39.87 -5.04 -17.58
N TYR A 791 -39.62 -5.40 -16.32
CA TYR A 791 -38.52 -6.26 -15.84
C TYR A 791 -38.80 -7.77 -16.09
N ASP A 792 -37.71 -8.53 -16.25
CA ASP A 792 -37.38 -9.75 -15.51
C ASP A 792 -35.85 -9.79 -15.27
#